data_AF-A0AAW1S7Q0-F1
#
_entry.id   AF-A0AAW1S7Q0-F1
#
_cell.length_a   1.000
_cell.length_b   1.000
_cell.length_c   1.000
_cell.angle_alpha   90.00
_cell.angle_beta   90.00
_cell.angle_gamma   90.00
#
_symmetry.space_group_name_H-M   'P 1'
#
loop_
_entity.id
_entity.type
_entity.pdbx_description
1 polymer ?
#
loop_
_entity_poly.entity_id
_entity_poly.type
_entity_poly.pdbx_seq_one_letter_code
_entity_poly.pdbx_strand_id
1 'polypeptide(L)'
;MTAVSPDAPSALVTAAQLGGRTAKIRKLLSSADQQQRRRLLSHTSFWEVSKVWETTPLGAAVANQHAEDVHVLAQAACSRCQAAFFCDRLVMAAAALPYVSSTKLYLHYEGYPNYTYILHGTADDQRTAGELRRLFVEAYNARFGADQALDAAALRELQSPLVGPFMERARDSEARKHLRDAACIYEEVLKVVPQHKEALVRLARLWLRVGRWQRALEVADRAAAAHAQDFAMHELRGDVLMAAGRPEDALTAYDRAVAVGREAADPSLREADLQVAMVRALHAMGGAYRDAAASVVTGLLEREPAHASALAAYAGMAVERGMASDAVHVLLSLLVQRPDDTAIRLQLAQCLREEHAAELLDAELPGGREAHAALAFLATAVKDYGAVLTTVALLRRALAMKPQSASYALNLMHALELELAYNEALEVAAAFCRSTKLMLGGGVEMDGHGPPSWPESAAERSERVASGAGASTSAAAVLRRPESAGRRKDEVDYGPEQLDTLALVFTAAKLLFVGGALGRCARLATLVEPARHASRRPLHQTLVRNEAAYFGCVAQLLGRAHAPPPAPAPGLDEQPLYLLGDSHCLSGAWHQVRLRGRRRLLAPLLVTGCKVWHLRDAGVFYPKHAWLRTIAALPDGAQVVFMLGEIDCREGLLLAVDKLKYDTMEHAMAVLIGLYVRVLLGLIAQRGFEVFVHPVPPVLDETRHVVQPFNSALQQEIEAAGKRPEAQGHLHWLKLADELLTPDGRHIKSHLQLDGTHMAPAFVEFLSAALARLPDTATRQPQEASQM
;
A
#
# COMPACT_ATOMS: atom_id res chain seq x y z
N MET A 1 -17.30 65.77 6.82
CA MET A 1 -18.71 65.42 7.03
C MET A 1 -19.41 65.44 5.69
N THR A 2 -19.54 64.28 5.07
CA THR A 2 -20.45 64.00 3.95
C THR A 2 -20.76 62.51 4.04
N ALA A 3 -22.05 62.21 4.18
CA ALA A 3 -22.56 60.88 4.46
C ALA A 3 -22.29 59.92 3.28
N VAL A 4 -21.77 58.74 3.58
CA VAL A 4 -21.72 57.61 2.64
C VAL A 4 -22.87 56.66 2.98
N SER A 5 -23.63 56.34 1.93
CA SER A 5 -24.91 55.62 1.90
C SER A 5 -24.93 54.25 2.61
N PRO A 6 -26.10 53.77 3.12
CA PRO A 6 -26.25 52.46 3.75
C PRO A 6 -26.13 51.25 2.80
N ASP A 7 -26.03 51.48 1.48
CA ASP A 7 -26.02 50.42 0.46
C ASP A 7 -24.63 50.24 -0.19
N ALA A 8 -23.69 49.66 0.56
CA ALA A 8 -22.49 49.06 -0.05
C ALA A 8 -22.34 47.56 0.31
N PRO A 9 -23.14 46.64 -0.28
CA PRO A 9 -23.04 45.21 -0.01
C PRO A 9 -22.09 44.43 -0.94
N SER A 10 -21.34 45.06 -1.86
CA SER A 10 -20.62 44.28 -2.90
C SER A 10 -19.17 43.91 -2.55
N ALA A 11 -18.44 44.68 -1.72
CA ALA A 11 -17.03 44.39 -1.46
C ALA A 11 -16.80 43.30 -0.39
N LEU A 12 -17.72 43.16 0.58
CA LEU A 12 -17.61 42.21 1.69
C LEU A 12 -18.14 40.81 1.34
N VAL A 13 -19.18 40.72 0.50
CA VAL A 13 -19.79 39.44 0.08
C VAL A 13 -18.91 38.70 -0.94
N THR A 14 -18.24 39.44 -1.82
CA THR A 14 -17.38 38.85 -2.86
C THR A 14 -16.10 38.19 -2.29
N ALA A 15 -15.65 38.63 -1.09
CA ALA A 15 -14.46 38.05 -0.44
C ALA A 15 -14.71 36.66 0.15
N ALA A 16 -15.94 36.33 0.55
CA ALA A 16 -16.30 35.04 1.14
C ALA A 16 -16.53 33.93 0.08
N GLN A 17 -16.81 34.30 -1.16
CA GLN A 17 -17.07 33.34 -2.25
C GLN A 17 -15.81 32.88 -3.01
N LEU A 18 -14.66 33.52 -2.80
CA LEU A 18 -13.40 33.21 -3.49
C LEU A 18 -12.33 32.70 -2.53
N GLY A 19 -12.57 31.52 -1.94
CA GLY A 19 -11.57 30.50 -1.57
C GLY A 19 -10.23 30.91 -0.95
N GLY A 20 -10.16 32.02 -0.21
CA GLY A 20 -8.89 32.53 0.28
C GLY A 20 -9.00 33.44 1.50
N ARG A 21 -8.29 33.01 2.57
CA ARG A 21 -7.62 33.81 3.62
C ARG A 21 -8.30 33.81 5.01
N THR A 22 -8.00 32.78 5.81
CA THR A 22 -8.12 32.77 7.29
C THR A 22 -7.47 34.01 7.94
N ALA A 23 -6.37 34.51 7.35
CA ALA A 23 -5.68 35.72 7.82
C ALA A 23 -6.42 37.03 7.54
N LYS A 24 -7.28 37.10 6.50
CA LYS A 24 -8.02 38.32 6.12
C LYS A 24 -9.30 38.45 6.96
N ILE A 25 -9.97 37.33 7.25
CA ILE A 25 -11.11 37.26 8.19
C ILE A 25 -10.65 37.64 9.60
N ARG A 26 -9.49 37.14 10.05
CA ARG A 26 -8.87 37.49 11.34
C ARG A 26 -8.68 39.01 11.51
N LYS A 27 -8.20 39.68 10.46
CA LYS A 27 -7.94 41.13 10.46
C LYS A 27 -9.23 41.97 10.44
N LEU A 28 -10.31 41.46 9.84
CA LEU A 28 -11.62 42.13 9.80
C LEU A 28 -12.36 42.00 11.14
N LEU A 29 -12.30 40.84 11.80
CA LEU A 29 -12.96 40.62 13.10
C LEU A 29 -12.34 41.44 14.24
N SER A 30 -11.02 41.69 14.21
CA SER A 30 -10.33 42.48 15.23
C SER A 30 -10.70 43.97 15.21
N SER A 31 -11.21 44.49 14.09
CA SER A 31 -11.56 45.91 13.92
C SER A 31 -13.06 46.19 13.73
N ALA A 32 -13.90 45.15 13.68
CA ALA A 32 -15.34 45.27 13.45
C ALA A 32 -16.12 45.52 14.75
N ASP A 33 -17.19 46.31 14.65
CA ASP A 33 -18.16 46.49 15.73
C ASP A 33 -19.10 45.28 15.89
N GLN A 34 -19.93 45.31 16.94
CA GLN A 34 -20.79 44.19 17.33
C GLN A 34 -21.79 43.78 16.24
N GLN A 35 -22.36 44.74 15.50
CA GLN A 35 -23.37 44.47 14.47
C GLN A 35 -22.71 43.95 13.18
N GLN A 36 -21.51 44.44 12.87
CA GLN A 36 -20.68 43.97 11.76
C GLN A 36 -20.16 42.55 11.97
N ARG A 37 -19.73 42.20 13.20
CA ARG A 37 -19.31 40.83 13.54
C ARG A 37 -20.44 39.81 13.36
N ARG A 38 -21.65 40.15 13.80
CA ARG A 38 -22.84 39.29 13.64
C ARG A 38 -23.14 38.99 12.16
N ARG A 39 -23.04 39.99 11.28
CA ARG A 39 -23.24 39.80 9.83
C ARG A 39 -22.11 39.04 9.15
N LEU A 40 -20.85 39.23 9.56
CA LEU A 40 -19.71 38.48 9.03
C LEU A 40 -19.84 36.98 9.36
N LEU A 41 -20.17 36.66 10.60
CA LEU A 41 -20.30 35.27 11.07
C LEU A 41 -21.54 34.56 10.51
N SER A 42 -22.64 35.28 10.22
CA SER A 42 -23.83 34.69 9.60
C SER A 42 -23.64 34.28 8.14
N HIS A 43 -22.56 34.73 7.48
CA HIS A 43 -22.28 34.46 6.06
C HIS A 43 -20.94 33.71 5.84
N THR A 44 -20.23 33.32 6.90
CA THR A 44 -18.97 32.56 6.82
C THR A 44 -19.25 31.08 7.05
N SER A 45 -18.58 30.18 6.30
CA SER A 45 -18.77 28.73 6.51
C SER A 45 -18.25 28.30 7.88
N PHE A 46 -18.97 27.37 8.51
CA PHE A 46 -18.66 26.86 9.86
C PHE A 46 -17.23 26.32 10.01
N TRP A 47 -16.68 25.73 8.94
CA TRP A 47 -15.35 25.16 8.90
C TRP A 47 -14.22 26.23 9.01
N GLU A 48 -14.44 27.43 8.47
CA GLU A 48 -13.48 28.54 8.56
C GLU A 48 -13.54 29.24 9.92
N VAL A 49 -14.71 29.28 10.57
CA VAL A 49 -14.89 29.83 11.92
C VAL A 49 -14.19 28.95 12.97
N SER A 50 -14.27 27.61 12.82
CA SER A 50 -13.59 26.64 13.71
C SER A 50 -12.05 26.81 13.69
N LYS A 51 -11.45 26.97 12.50
CA LYS A 51 -9.99 27.15 12.36
C LYS A 51 -9.45 28.46 12.94
N VAL A 52 -10.25 29.53 12.92
CA VAL A 52 -9.88 30.81 13.55
C VAL A 52 -9.87 30.68 15.08
N TRP A 53 -10.76 29.85 15.64
CA TRP A 53 -10.91 29.64 17.08
C TRP A 53 -9.83 28.74 17.68
N GLU A 54 -9.40 27.71 16.95
CA GLU A 54 -8.34 26.76 17.37
C GLU A 54 -6.94 27.37 17.41
N THR A 55 -6.70 28.50 16.72
CA THR A 55 -5.34 29.00 16.44
C THR A 55 -5.01 30.38 17.03
N THR A 56 -5.82 30.94 17.94
CA THR A 56 -5.56 32.27 18.52
C THR A 56 -5.69 32.35 20.05
N PRO A 57 -4.83 33.14 20.74
CA PRO A 57 -5.01 33.50 22.15
C PRO A 57 -6.30 34.30 22.43
N LEU A 58 -6.95 34.84 21.38
CA LEU A 58 -8.25 35.51 21.47
C LEU A 58 -9.37 34.55 21.87
N GLY A 59 -9.29 33.26 21.48
CA GLY A 59 -10.29 32.25 21.82
C GLY A 59 -10.37 31.96 23.33
N ALA A 60 -9.26 32.15 24.05
CA ALA A 60 -9.20 32.04 25.50
C ALA A 60 -9.63 33.33 26.22
N ALA A 61 -9.36 34.51 25.63
CA ALA A 61 -9.74 35.79 26.22
C ALA A 61 -11.25 36.11 26.09
N VAL A 62 -11.88 35.73 24.96
CA VAL A 62 -13.32 35.95 24.72
C VAL A 62 -14.19 35.04 25.59
N ALA A 63 -13.70 33.84 25.93
CA ALA A 63 -14.40 32.89 26.79
C ALA A 63 -14.59 33.40 28.24
N ASN A 64 -13.77 34.35 28.69
CA ASN A 64 -13.80 34.85 30.07
C ASN A 64 -14.62 36.12 30.28
N GLN A 65 -15.17 36.77 29.24
CA GLN A 65 -15.85 38.07 29.42
C GLN A 65 -17.26 38.21 28.83
N HIS A 66 -17.71 37.36 27.91
CA HIS A 66 -19.05 37.54 27.32
C HIS A 66 -19.81 36.22 27.12
N ALA A 67 -20.58 35.83 28.15
CA ALA A 67 -21.54 34.71 28.08
C ALA A 67 -22.63 34.92 27.00
N GLU A 68 -22.89 36.17 26.60
CA GLU A 68 -23.89 36.53 25.60
C GLU A 68 -23.45 36.25 24.16
N ASP A 69 -22.15 36.19 23.86
CA ASP A 69 -21.65 35.87 22.52
C ASP A 69 -21.75 34.36 22.22
N VAL A 70 -21.69 33.53 23.26
CA VAL A 70 -22.01 32.09 23.19
C VAL A 70 -23.52 31.89 22.94
N HIS A 71 -24.36 32.75 23.53
CA HIS A 71 -25.82 32.73 23.36
C HIS A 71 -26.25 33.04 21.91
N VAL A 72 -25.62 34.02 21.25
CA VAL A 72 -25.92 34.39 19.85
C VAL A 72 -25.50 33.29 18.87
N LEU A 73 -24.38 32.60 19.11
CA LEU A 73 -23.93 31.48 18.29
C LEU A 73 -24.80 30.23 18.47
N ALA A 74 -25.26 29.95 19.69
CA ALA A 74 -26.21 28.88 19.97
C ALA A 74 -27.59 29.16 19.31
N GLN A 75 -28.09 30.40 19.34
CA GLN A 75 -29.33 30.79 18.68
C GLN A 75 -29.23 30.74 17.14
N ALA A 76 -28.11 31.16 16.56
CA ALA A 76 -27.89 31.09 15.12
C ALA A 76 -27.88 29.63 14.61
N ALA A 77 -27.31 28.71 15.39
CA ALA A 77 -27.35 27.27 15.09
C ALA A 77 -28.74 26.63 15.34
N CYS A 78 -29.53 27.15 16.30
CA CYS A 78 -30.79 26.56 16.76
C CYS A 78 -32.05 27.11 16.05
N SER A 79 -31.96 28.21 15.30
CA SER A 79 -33.09 28.87 14.60
C SER A 79 -33.84 28.04 13.55
N ARG A 80 -33.46 26.77 13.34
CA ARG A 80 -34.13 25.81 12.44
C ARG A 80 -34.77 24.60 13.14
N CYS A 81 -34.90 24.62 14.47
CA CYS A 81 -35.25 23.43 15.26
C CYS A 81 -36.43 23.65 16.22
N GLN A 82 -37.41 22.73 16.26
CA GLN A 82 -38.59 22.75 17.15
C GLN A 82 -38.34 22.30 18.61
N ALA A 83 -37.10 22.12 19.06
CA ALA A 83 -36.76 21.56 20.38
C ALA A 83 -36.09 22.56 21.37
N ALA A 84 -36.35 23.87 21.21
CA ALA A 84 -35.68 24.93 21.97
C ALA A 84 -35.74 24.78 23.51
N PHE A 85 -36.83 24.21 24.05
CA PHE A 85 -37.06 24.13 25.50
C PHE A 85 -36.15 23.14 26.25
N PHE A 86 -35.66 22.08 25.58
CA PHE A 86 -34.84 21.02 26.19
C PHE A 86 -33.37 21.44 26.34
N CYS A 87 -32.83 22.14 25.34
CA CYS A 87 -31.45 22.63 25.34
C CYS A 87 -31.24 23.77 26.35
N ASP A 88 -32.21 24.67 26.51
CA ASP A 88 -32.08 25.82 27.41
C ASP A 88 -31.92 25.40 28.88
N ARG A 89 -32.63 24.37 29.36
CA ARG A 89 -32.50 23.92 30.76
C ARG A 89 -31.20 23.20 31.07
N LEU A 90 -30.68 22.41 30.12
CA LEU A 90 -29.45 21.64 30.29
C LEU A 90 -28.21 22.56 30.27
N VAL A 91 -28.23 23.61 29.43
CA VAL A 91 -27.20 24.66 29.41
C VAL A 91 -27.26 25.51 30.68
N MET A 92 -28.45 25.89 31.15
CA MET A 92 -28.62 26.68 32.37
C MET A 92 -28.18 25.91 33.63
N ALA A 93 -28.46 24.61 33.73
CA ALA A 93 -28.06 23.79 34.87
C ALA A 93 -26.54 23.59 34.94
N ALA A 94 -25.87 23.44 33.79
CA ALA A 94 -24.42 23.31 33.72
C ALA A 94 -23.68 24.63 34.00
N ALA A 95 -24.29 25.78 33.67
CA ALA A 95 -23.73 27.11 33.93
C ALA A 95 -23.77 27.50 35.42
N ALA A 96 -24.53 26.78 36.26
CA ALA A 96 -24.68 27.07 37.68
C ALA A 96 -23.63 26.39 38.60
N LEU A 97 -22.70 25.60 38.04
CA LEU A 97 -21.68 24.89 38.81
C LEU A 97 -20.50 25.82 39.17
N PRO A 98 -20.13 26.02 40.46
CA PRO A 98 -19.31 27.17 40.86
C PRO A 98 -17.79 27.07 40.61
N TYR A 99 -17.27 25.94 40.12
CA TYR A 99 -15.82 25.70 40.00
C TYR A 99 -15.46 24.99 38.71
N VAL A 100 -15.65 25.68 37.60
CA VAL A 100 -15.40 25.15 36.28
C VAL A 100 -14.52 26.14 35.53
N SER A 101 -13.22 26.14 35.82
CA SER A 101 -12.26 27.09 35.23
C SER A 101 -11.87 26.76 33.78
N SER A 102 -12.45 25.72 33.16
CA SER A 102 -12.14 25.38 31.75
C SER A 102 -13.12 24.44 31.03
N THR A 103 -14.33 24.18 31.54
CA THR A 103 -15.23 23.21 30.87
C THR A 103 -16.19 23.89 29.90
N LYS A 104 -16.15 23.45 28.64
CA LYS A 104 -17.15 23.80 27.62
C LYS A 104 -18.21 22.70 27.55
N LEU A 105 -19.48 23.10 27.52
CA LEU A 105 -20.65 22.23 27.44
C LEU A 105 -21.17 22.18 26.00
N TYR A 106 -21.49 21.00 25.45
CA TYR A 106 -22.10 20.89 24.12
C TYR A 106 -23.14 19.77 24.05
N LEU A 107 -24.29 20.08 23.43
CA LEU A 107 -25.49 19.24 23.28
C LEU A 107 -25.55 18.60 21.88
N HIS A 108 -26.08 17.39 21.79
CA HIS A 108 -26.32 16.68 20.52
C HIS A 108 -27.77 16.84 20.04
N TYR A 109 -27.97 16.91 18.73
CA TYR A 109 -29.28 17.02 18.08
C TYR A 109 -29.45 15.92 17.02
N GLU A 110 -30.52 15.14 17.13
CA GLU A 110 -30.90 14.12 16.14
C GLU A 110 -31.31 14.79 14.82
N GLY A 111 -30.46 14.71 13.80
CA GLY A 111 -30.78 15.21 12.45
C GLY A 111 -29.60 15.42 11.50
N TYR A 112 -28.35 15.47 12.01
CA TYR A 112 -27.16 15.64 11.16
C TYR A 112 -26.00 14.72 11.60
N PRO A 113 -25.77 13.58 10.93
CA PRO A 113 -24.84 12.53 11.38
C PRO A 113 -23.34 12.84 11.23
N ASN A 114 -22.95 13.98 10.64
CA ASN A 114 -21.55 14.29 10.31
C ASN A 114 -20.83 15.23 11.29
N TYR A 115 -21.46 15.60 12.42
CA TYR A 115 -20.84 16.50 13.39
C TYR A 115 -20.98 15.94 14.82
N THR A 116 -19.87 15.43 15.36
CA THR A 116 -19.74 15.05 16.77
C THR A 116 -18.49 15.72 17.35
N TYR A 117 -18.65 16.54 18.38
CA TYR A 117 -17.54 17.15 19.12
C TYR A 117 -17.20 16.30 20.36
N ILE A 118 -15.91 16.19 20.69
CA ILE A 118 -15.34 15.32 21.74
C ILE A 118 -15.12 16.11 23.05
N LEU A 119 -15.46 15.49 24.19
CA LEU A 119 -15.11 15.97 25.54
C LEU A 119 -13.72 15.45 25.94
N HIS A 120 -12.82 16.34 26.34
CA HIS A 120 -11.64 15.98 27.14
C HIS A 120 -11.79 16.59 28.53
N GLY A 121 -11.80 15.74 29.56
CA GLY A 121 -11.59 16.15 30.94
C GLY A 121 -10.37 15.41 31.47
N THR A 122 -9.42 16.12 32.06
CA THR A 122 -8.39 15.50 32.90
C THR A 122 -9.11 14.99 34.15
N ALA A 123 -8.99 13.69 34.40
CA ALA A 123 -9.58 13.00 35.54
C ALA A 123 -9.21 13.70 36.85
N ASP A 124 -10.20 14.17 37.61
CA ASP A 124 -10.18 13.99 39.08
C ASP A 124 -11.47 14.36 39.88
N ASP A 125 -12.67 14.45 39.29
CA ASP A 125 -13.86 14.64 40.15
C ASP A 125 -15.04 13.72 39.80
N GLN A 126 -15.07 12.56 40.47
CA GLN A 126 -16.20 11.61 40.44
C GLN A 126 -17.53 12.26 40.88
N ARG A 127 -17.47 13.38 41.60
CA ARG A 127 -18.66 14.09 42.11
C ARG A 127 -19.44 14.79 41.00
N THR A 128 -18.74 15.44 40.07
CA THR A 128 -19.35 16.19 38.96
C THR A 128 -20.01 15.27 37.94
N ALA A 129 -19.39 14.12 37.66
CA ALA A 129 -19.98 13.08 36.80
C ALA A 129 -21.25 12.47 37.44
N GLY A 130 -21.24 12.29 38.76
CA GLY A 130 -22.39 11.81 39.53
C GLY A 130 -23.58 12.77 39.50
N GLU A 131 -23.34 14.08 39.62
CA GLU A 131 -24.41 15.10 39.58
C GLU A 131 -25.01 15.28 38.18
N LEU A 132 -24.20 15.27 37.12
CA LEU A 132 -24.70 15.31 35.74
C LEU A 132 -25.56 14.08 35.41
N ARG A 133 -25.19 12.91 35.94
CA ARG A 133 -25.96 11.68 35.79
C ARG A 133 -27.31 11.76 36.52
N ARG A 134 -27.34 12.33 37.73
CA ARG A 134 -28.57 12.53 38.50
C ARG A 134 -29.54 13.47 37.79
N LEU A 135 -29.06 14.62 37.31
CA LEU A 135 -29.87 15.64 36.62
C LEU A 135 -30.48 15.12 35.31
N PHE A 136 -29.75 14.29 34.57
CA PHE A 136 -30.27 13.65 33.36
C PHE A 136 -31.43 12.67 33.67
N VAL A 137 -31.30 11.86 34.72
CA VAL A 137 -32.33 10.90 35.15
C VAL A 137 -33.59 11.60 35.65
N GLU A 138 -33.44 12.67 36.43
CA GLU A 138 -34.58 13.48 36.92
C GLU A 138 -35.34 14.13 35.74
N ALA A 139 -34.63 14.62 34.71
CA ALA A 139 -35.23 15.22 33.52
C ALA A 139 -35.92 14.18 32.61
N TYR A 140 -35.36 12.99 32.46
CA TYR A 140 -35.94 11.90 31.68
C TYR A 140 -37.25 11.40 32.30
N ASN A 141 -37.24 11.12 33.61
CA ASN A 141 -38.42 10.65 34.34
C ASN A 141 -39.56 11.68 34.35
N ALA A 142 -39.22 12.97 34.38
CA ALA A 142 -40.20 14.06 34.28
C ALA A 142 -40.88 14.16 32.91
N ARG A 143 -40.23 13.68 31.83
CA ARG A 143 -40.77 13.74 30.46
C ARG A 143 -41.60 12.51 30.09
N PHE A 144 -41.18 11.32 30.53
CA PHE A 144 -41.77 10.05 30.07
C PHE A 144 -42.66 9.35 31.12
N GLY A 145 -42.71 9.88 32.36
CA GLY A 145 -43.59 9.40 33.43
C GLY A 145 -43.01 8.23 34.22
N ALA A 146 -43.45 8.08 35.47
CA ALA A 146 -42.88 7.13 36.44
C ALA A 146 -43.09 5.65 36.07
N ASP A 147 -44.09 5.34 35.24
CA ASP A 147 -44.39 3.97 34.80
C ASP A 147 -43.44 3.46 33.69
N GLN A 148 -42.61 4.33 33.12
CA GLN A 148 -41.50 3.99 32.21
C GLN A 148 -40.12 4.15 32.89
N ALA A 149 -40.05 3.94 34.21
CA ALA A 149 -38.80 4.02 34.93
C ALA A 149 -37.80 2.97 34.41
N LEU A 150 -36.62 3.44 33.99
CA LEU A 150 -35.50 2.59 33.61
C LEU A 150 -35.10 1.70 34.79
N ASP A 151 -35.12 0.37 34.61
CA ASP A 151 -34.65 -0.56 35.64
C ASP A 151 -33.10 -0.57 35.76
N ALA A 152 -32.56 -1.19 36.80
CA ALA A 152 -31.12 -1.21 37.07
C ALA A 152 -30.28 -2.02 36.06
N ALA A 153 -30.90 -2.86 35.23
CA ALA A 153 -30.26 -3.58 34.13
C ALA A 153 -30.25 -2.72 32.86
N ALA A 154 -31.38 -2.08 32.54
CA ALA A 154 -31.50 -1.07 31.49
C ALA A 154 -30.58 0.13 31.74
N LEU A 155 -30.44 0.61 32.99
CA LEU A 155 -29.47 1.64 33.40
C LEU A 155 -28.00 1.21 33.31
N ARG A 156 -27.74 -0.11 33.29
CA ARG A 156 -26.41 -0.69 33.07
C ARG A 156 -26.10 -0.89 31.59
N GLU A 157 -27.10 -1.07 30.73
CA GLU A 157 -26.95 -1.05 29.27
C GLU A 157 -26.97 0.37 28.68
N LEU A 158 -27.73 1.30 29.27
CA LEU A 158 -27.73 2.76 29.01
C LEU A 158 -26.47 3.46 29.55
N GLN A 159 -25.35 2.74 29.64
CA GLN A 159 -24.07 3.33 29.99
C GLN A 159 -23.65 4.33 28.91
N SER A 160 -23.94 5.60 29.19
CA SER A 160 -23.65 6.78 28.38
C SER A 160 -24.41 6.80 27.03
N PRO A 161 -25.28 7.79 26.77
CA PRO A 161 -25.86 8.01 25.42
C PRO A 161 -24.79 8.24 24.33
N LEU A 162 -23.51 8.31 24.71
CA LEU A 162 -22.36 8.39 23.81
C LEU A 162 -21.93 7.04 23.21
N VAL A 163 -22.19 5.89 23.86
CA VAL A 163 -21.66 4.58 23.39
C VAL A 163 -22.22 4.22 22.02
N GLY A 164 -23.52 4.39 21.79
CA GLY A 164 -24.15 4.12 20.49
C GLY A 164 -23.47 4.90 19.33
N PRO A 165 -23.38 6.24 19.42
CA PRO A 165 -22.66 7.06 18.44
C PRO A 165 -21.18 6.71 18.27
N PHE A 166 -20.45 6.43 19.36
CA PHE A 166 -19.04 6.01 19.26
C PHE A 166 -18.90 4.65 18.57
N MET A 167 -19.78 3.69 18.87
CA MET A 167 -19.80 2.39 18.20
C MET A 167 -20.13 2.52 16.71
N GLU A 168 -21.06 3.38 16.33
CA GLU A 168 -21.34 3.66 14.91
C GLU A 168 -20.14 4.27 14.20
N ARG A 169 -19.49 5.27 14.82
CA ARG A 169 -18.27 5.88 14.27
C ARG A 169 -17.12 4.88 14.16
N ALA A 170 -16.95 3.99 15.15
CA ALA A 170 -15.95 2.95 15.11
C ALA A 170 -16.21 1.95 13.97
N ARG A 171 -17.47 1.56 13.76
CA ARG A 171 -17.88 0.69 12.65
C ARG A 171 -17.66 1.35 11.29
N ASP A 172 -18.02 2.62 11.13
CA ASP A 172 -17.79 3.39 9.90
C ASP A 172 -16.29 3.54 9.61
N SER A 173 -15.51 3.85 10.64
CA SER A 173 -14.05 3.91 10.56
C SER A 173 -13.44 2.55 10.16
N GLU A 174 -13.91 1.46 10.77
CA GLU A 174 -13.49 0.10 10.42
C GLU A 174 -13.88 -0.25 8.97
N ALA A 175 -15.09 0.09 8.52
CA ALA A 175 -15.57 -0.14 7.16
C ALA A 175 -14.75 0.64 6.12
N ARG A 176 -14.30 1.85 6.47
CA ARG A 176 -13.36 2.66 5.67
C ARG A 176 -11.90 2.20 5.78
N LYS A 177 -11.63 1.13 6.53
CA LYS A 177 -10.29 0.56 6.80
C LYS A 177 -9.35 1.51 7.56
N HIS A 178 -9.88 2.51 8.26
CA HIS A 178 -9.12 3.37 9.17
C HIS A 178 -8.94 2.65 10.51
N LEU A 179 -8.15 1.58 10.51
CA LEU A 179 -8.09 0.62 11.63
C LEU A 179 -7.58 1.26 12.92
N ARG A 180 -6.65 2.23 12.83
CA ARG A 180 -6.15 2.98 13.98
C ARG A 180 -7.24 3.77 14.69
N ASP A 181 -8.04 4.51 13.93
CA ASP A 181 -9.14 5.29 14.46
C ASP A 181 -10.21 4.37 15.08
N ALA A 182 -10.58 3.29 14.38
CA ALA A 182 -11.53 2.31 14.89
C ALA A 182 -11.07 1.69 16.22
N ALA A 183 -9.82 1.25 16.30
CA ALA A 183 -9.24 0.67 17.53
C ALA A 183 -9.27 1.68 18.69
N CYS A 184 -8.85 2.93 18.43
CA CYS A 184 -8.90 4.02 19.41
C CYS A 184 -10.32 4.25 19.93
N ILE A 185 -11.32 4.28 19.04
CA ILE A 185 -12.71 4.49 19.45
C ILE A 185 -13.25 3.32 20.27
N TYR A 186 -12.96 2.07 19.88
CA TYR A 186 -13.35 0.91 20.69
C TYR A 186 -12.69 0.94 22.08
N GLU A 187 -11.41 1.33 22.17
CA GLU A 187 -10.73 1.52 23.45
C GLU A 187 -11.39 2.60 24.31
N GLU A 188 -11.80 3.73 23.73
CA GLU A 188 -12.56 4.76 24.44
C GLU A 188 -13.91 4.24 24.95
N VAL A 189 -14.64 3.48 24.12
CA VAL A 189 -15.89 2.82 24.56
C VAL A 189 -15.60 1.89 25.75
N LEU A 190 -14.51 1.13 25.71
CA LEU A 190 -14.14 0.20 26.78
C LEU A 190 -13.61 0.89 28.05
N LYS A 191 -13.17 2.15 27.98
CA LYS A 191 -12.88 2.95 29.18
C LYS A 191 -14.16 3.35 29.91
N VAL A 192 -15.23 3.63 29.16
CA VAL A 192 -16.54 4.02 29.71
C VAL A 192 -17.34 2.80 30.14
N VAL A 193 -17.33 1.74 29.32
CA VAL A 193 -18.08 0.49 29.50
C VAL A 193 -17.12 -0.69 29.35
N PRO A 194 -16.40 -1.08 30.43
CA PRO A 194 -15.33 -2.08 30.36
C PRO A 194 -15.73 -3.46 29.83
N GLN A 195 -17.02 -3.80 29.94
CA GLN A 195 -17.61 -5.09 29.55
C GLN A 195 -18.47 -4.99 28.29
N HIS A 196 -18.40 -3.90 27.52
CA HIS A 196 -19.22 -3.73 26.31
C HIS A 196 -18.91 -4.83 25.28
N LYS A 197 -19.83 -5.78 25.12
CA LYS A 197 -19.65 -7.00 24.34
C LYS A 197 -19.17 -6.72 22.92
N GLU A 198 -19.90 -5.89 22.17
CA GLU A 198 -19.56 -5.61 20.77
C GLU A 198 -18.19 -4.93 20.63
N ALA A 199 -17.82 -4.05 21.57
CA ALA A 199 -16.54 -3.35 21.51
C ALA A 199 -15.38 -4.31 21.80
N LEU A 200 -15.53 -5.21 22.79
CA LEU A 200 -14.55 -6.26 23.08
C LEU A 200 -14.36 -7.18 21.86
N VAL A 201 -15.45 -7.67 21.27
CA VAL A 201 -15.40 -8.56 20.09
C VAL A 201 -14.73 -7.87 18.90
N ARG A 202 -15.16 -6.64 18.57
CA ARG A 202 -14.61 -5.91 17.43
C ARG A 202 -13.16 -5.52 17.62
N LEU A 203 -12.78 -5.08 18.81
CA LEU A 203 -11.39 -4.74 19.12
C LEU A 203 -10.48 -5.97 19.07
N ALA A 204 -10.89 -7.10 19.65
CA ALA A 204 -10.14 -8.36 19.58
C ALA A 204 -10.00 -8.84 18.13
N ARG A 205 -11.08 -8.84 17.33
CA ARG A 205 -11.05 -9.21 15.91
C ARG A 205 -10.20 -8.25 15.08
N LEU A 206 -10.19 -6.96 15.41
CA LEU A 206 -9.33 -5.97 14.76
C LEU A 206 -7.87 -6.29 15.06
N TRP A 207 -7.50 -6.49 16.34
CA TRP A 207 -6.14 -6.87 16.73
C TRP A 207 -5.69 -8.19 16.11
N LEU A 208 -6.59 -9.18 16.03
CA LEU A 208 -6.39 -10.43 15.30
C LEU A 208 -6.09 -10.15 13.81
N ARG A 209 -6.93 -9.38 13.11
CA ARG A 209 -6.75 -9.06 11.68
C ARG A 209 -5.42 -8.34 11.41
N VAL A 210 -4.97 -7.48 12.32
CA VAL A 210 -3.68 -6.78 12.18
C VAL A 210 -2.50 -7.61 12.66
N GLY A 211 -2.71 -8.78 13.29
CA GLY A 211 -1.65 -9.68 13.72
C GLY A 211 -0.98 -9.29 15.04
N ARG A 212 -1.67 -8.50 15.87
CA ARG A 212 -1.21 -8.11 17.22
C ARG A 212 -1.81 -9.06 18.25
N TRP A 213 -1.36 -10.32 18.19
CA TRP A 213 -1.98 -11.44 18.88
C TRP A 213 -2.02 -11.27 20.40
N GLN A 214 -1.00 -10.67 21.02
CA GLN A 214 -1.00 -10.41 22.46
C GLN A 214 -2.13 -9.44 22.87
N ARG A 215 -2.28 -8.31 22.17
CA ARG A 215 -3.39 -7.37 22.42
C ARG A 215 -4.74 -8.01 22.12
N ALA A 216 -4.81 -8.81 21.06
CA ALA A 216 -6.03 -9.57 20.75
C ALA A 216 -6.40 -10.52 21.89
N LEU A 217 -5.41 -11.20 22.48
CA LEU A 217 -5.62 -12.19 23.53
C LEU A 217 -6.06 -11.53 24.83
N GLU A 218 -5.43 -10.41 25.22
CA GLU A 218 -5.85 -9.61 26.37
C GLU A 218 -7.33 -9.19 26.26
N VAL A 219 -7.76 -8.74 25.08
CA VAL A 219 -9.15 -8.33 24.85
C VAL A 219 -10.09 -9.53 24.77
N ALA A 220 -9.68 -10.64 24.15
CA ALA A 220 -10.47 -11.86 24.07
C ALA A 220 -10.67 -12.54 25.42
N ASP A 221 -9.63 -12.59 26.27
CA ASP A 221 -9.71 -13.10 27.64
C ASP A 221 -10.67 -12.25 28.48
N ARG A 222 -10.64 -10.92 28.34
CA ARG A 222 -11.63 -10.03 28.96
C ARG A 222 -13.05 -10.31 28.46
N ALA A 223 -13.22 -10.57 27.17
CA ALA A 223 -14.51 -10.89 26.58
C ALA A 223 -15.08 -12.20 27.12
N ALA A 224 -14.26 -13.27 27.15
CA ALA A 224 -14.62 -14.57 27.70
C ALA A 224 -14.89 -14.53 29.21
N ALA A 225 -14.17 -13.69 29.97
CA ALA A 225 -14.44 -13.50 31.39
C ALA A 225 -15.74 -12.72 31.65
N ALA A 226 -16.01 -11.66 30.88
CA ALA A 226 -17.19 -10.83 31.05
C ALA A 226 -18.49 -11.51 30.57
N HIS A 227 -18.39 -12.34 29.53
CA HIS A 227 -19.54 -13.01 28.89
C HIS A 227 -19.31 -14.53 28.82
N ALA A 228 -19.03 -15.16 29.97
CA ALA A 228 -18.60 -16.55 30.05
C ALA A 228 -19.61 -17.61 29.55
N GLN A 229 -20.89 -17.24 29.47
CA GLN A 229 -21.98 -18.10 28.96
C GLN A 229 -22.29 -17.86 27.47
N ASP A 230 -21.49 -17.03 26.80
CA ASP A 230 -21.58 -16.84 25.37
C ASP A 230 -20.47 -17.63 24.66
N PHE A 231 -20.87 -18.65 23.89
CA PHE A 231 -19.93 -19.49 23.16
C PHE A 231 -19.07 -18.70 22.18
N ALA A 232 -19.57 -17.61 21.61
CA ALA A 232 -18.85 -16.81 20.63
C ALA A 232 -17.62 -16.12 21.23
N MET A 233 -17.58 -15.90 22.55
CA MET A 233 -16.38 -15.38 23.21
C MET A 233 -15.29 -16.42 23.34
N HIS A 234 -15.67 -17.68 23.59
CA HIS A 234 -14.73 -18.80 23.64
C HIS A 234 -14.22 -19.16 22.24
N GLU A 235 -15.08 -19.09 21.22
CA GLU A 235 -14.69 -19.17 19.80
C GLU A 235 -13.66 -18.08 19.46
N LEU A 236 -13.95 -16.82 19.76
CA LEU A 236 -13.05 -15.69 19.52
C LEU A 236 -11.70 -15.87 20.24
N ARG A 237 -11.73 -16.36 21.48
CA ARG A 237 -10.52 -16.67 22.24
C ARG A 237 -9.72 -17.80 21.58
N GLY A 238 -10.38 -18.85 21.10
CA GLY A 238 -9.76 -19.93 20.32
C GLY A 238 -9.08 -19.40 19.05
N ASP A 239 -9.76 -18.55 18.27
CA ASP A 239 -9.22 -17.94 17.06
C ASP A 239 -7.95 -17.13 17.34
N VAL A 240 -7.95 -16.38 18.44
CA VAL A 240 -6.80 -15.58 18.88
C VAL A 240 -5.65 -16.47 19.35
N LEU A 241 -5.93 -17.53 20.11
CA LEU A 241 -4.92 -18.49 20.57
C LEU A 241 -4.29 -19.24 19.39
N MET A 242 -5.10 -19.64 18.39
CA MET A 242 -4.60 -20.22 17.15
C MET A 242 -3.62 -19.28 16.46
N ALA A 243 -4.00 -18.02 16.28
CA ALA A 243 -3.16 -17.06 15.60
C ALA A 243 -1.91 -16.64 16.42
N ALA A 244 -1.99 -16.74 17.75
CA ALA A 244 -0.86 -16.58 18.65
C ALA A 244 0.10 -17.78 18.68
N GLY A 245 -0.17 -18.85 17.91
CA GLY A 245 0.66 -20.05 17.87
C GLY A 245 0.48 -20.97 19.08
N ARG A 246 -0.68 -20.93 19.75
CA ARG A 246 -1.03 -21.74 20.92
C ARG A 246 -2.19 -22.70 20.62
N PRO A 247 -1.98 -23.71 19.75
CA PRO A 247 -3.08 -24.55 19.25
C PRO A 247 -3.72 -25.45 20.31
N GLU A 248 -2.96 -25.90 21.33
CA GLU A 248 -3.49 -26.69 22.45
C GLU A 248 -4.52 -25.91 23.28
N ASP A 249 -4.18 -24.67 23.64
CA ASP A 249 -5.08 -23.77 24.36
C ASP A 249 -6.28 -23.38 23.50
N ALA A 250 -6.08 -23.23 22.19
CA ALA A 250 -7.14 -22.92 21.25
C ALA A 250 -8.14 -24.07 21.15
N LEU A 251 -7.67 -25.31 21.04
CA LEU A 251 -8.51 -26.51 21.05
C LEU A 251 -9.40 -26.55 22.29
N THR A 252 -8.81 -26.29 23.47
CA THR A 252 -9.54 -26.19 24.75
C THR A 252 -10.60 -25.08 24.72
N ALA A 253 -10.30 -23.93 24.12
CA ALA A 253 -11.25 -22.83 23.99
C ALA A 253 -12.41 -23.18 23.04
N TYR A 254 -12.13 -23.84 21.92
CA TYR A 254 -13.17 -24.30 20.99
C TYR A 254 -14.06 -25.39 21.61
N ASP A 255 -13.49 -26.34 22.36
CA ASP A 255 -14.26 -27.33 23.12
C ASP A 255 -15.20 -26.65 24.11
N ARG A 256 -14.72 -25.60 24.80
CA ARG A 256 -15.55 -24.81 25.70
C ARG A 256 -16.66 -24.07 24.96
N ALA A 257 -16.39 -23.53 23.77
CA ALA A 257 -17.40 -22.90 22.93
C ALA A 257 -18.53 -23.88 22.58
N VAL A 258 -18.18 -25.09 22.09
CA VAL A 258 -19.17 -26.12 21.77
C VAL A 258 -19.98 -26.52 23.01
N ALA A 259 -19.33 -26.72 24.15
CA ALA A 259 -20.01 -27.08 25.40
C ALA A 259 -21.00 -26.00 25.85
N VAL A 260 -20.57 -24.73 25.90
CA VAL A 260 -21.42 -23.60 26.31
C VAL A 260 -22.58 -23.40 25.33
N GLY A 261 -22.34 -23.49 24.02
CA GLY A 261 -23.39 -23.34 23.02
C GLY A 261 -24.44 -24.45 23.11
N ARG A 262 -24.03 -25.70 23.35
CA ARG A 262 -24.94 -26.84 23.57
C ARG A 262 -25.72 -26.73 24.87
N GLU A 263 -25.06 -26.36 25.97
CA GLU A 263 -25.68 -26.13 27.28
C GLU A 263 -26.77 -25.04 27.18
N ALA A 264 -26.52 -23.97 26.42
CA ALA A 264 -27.47 -22.90 26.18
C ALA A 264 -28.54 -23.23 25.12
N ALA A 265 -28.43 -24.36 24.42
CA ALA A 265 -29.22 -24.71 23.24
C ALA A 265 -29.29 -23.56 22.21
N ASP A 266 -28.17 -22.86 22.00
CA ASP A 266 -28.13 -21.65 21.16
C ASP A 266 -28.30 -22.02 19.67
N PRO A 267 -29.35 -21.53 18.98
CA PRO A 267 -29.61 -21.87 17.59
C PRO A 267 -28.58 -21.30 16.61
N SER A 268 -27.73 -20.36 17.04
CA SER A 268 -26.65 -19.79 16.24
C SER A 268 -25.35 -20.58 16.31
N LEU A 269 -25.27 -21.63 17.14
CA LEU A 269 -24.12 -22.52 17.23
C LEU A 269 -23.90 -23.26 15.90
N ARG A 270 -22.78 -22.94 15.24
CA ARG A 270 -22.33 -23.61 14.02
C ARG A 270 -21.25 -24.64 14.39
N GLU A 271 -21.68 -25.80 14.85
CA GLU A 271 -20.75 -26.82 15.35
C GLU A 271 -19.75 -27.28 14.28
N ALA A 272 -20.18 -27.42 13.02
CA ALA A 272 -19.30 -27.78 11.91
C ALA A 272 -18.15 -26.77 11.70
N ASP A 273 -18.43 -25.46 11.79
CA ASP A 273 -17.42 -24.41 11.69
C ASP A 273 -16.40 -24.49 12.85
N LEU A 274 -16.88 -24.75 14.07
CA LEU A 274 -16.00 -24.95 15.24
C LEU A 274 -15.18 -26.24 15.11
N GLN A 275 -15.75 -27.34 14.60
CA GLN A 275 -15.01 -28.57 14.30
C GLN A 275 -13.89 -28.31 13.29
N VAL A 276 -14.12 -27.48 12.26
CA VAL A 276 -13.05 -27.06 11.33
C VAL A 276 -11.96 -26.25 12.04
N ALA A 277 -12.33 -25.37 12.97
CA ALA A 277 -11.36 -24.62 13.77
C ALA A 277 -10.50 -25.55 14.64
N MET A 278 -11.11 -26.57 15.24
CA MET A 278 -10.41 -27.62 15.99
C MET A 278 -9.50 -28.47 15.09
N VAL A 279 -9.94 -28.83 13.87
CA VAL A 279 -9.09 -29.50 12.87
C VAL A 279 -7.84 -28.68 12.59
N ARG A 280 -7.97 -27.36 12.42
CA ARG A 280 -6.81 -26.47 12.20
C ARG A 280 -5.89 -26.45 13.41
N ALA A 281 -6.44 -26.47 14.63
CA ALA A 281 -5.66 -26.57 15.87
C ALA A 281 -4.87 -27.88 15.94
N LEU A 282 -5.54 -29.02 15.77
CA LEU A 282 -4.93 -30.35 15.74
C LEU A 282 -3.84 -30.45 14.65
N HIS A 283 -4.11 -29.90 13.47
CA HIS A 283 -3.15 -29.88 12.38
C HIS A 283 -1.90 -29.06 12.72
N ALA A 284 -2.07 -27.89 13.34
CA ALA A 284 -0.97 -27.02 13.77
C ALA A 284 -0.10 -27.62 14.89
N MET A 285 -0.66 -28.49 15.74
CA MET A 285 0.09 -29.24 16.75
C MET A 285 1.08 -30.25 16.12
N GLY A 286 0.82 -30.69 14.88
CA GLY A 286 1.70 -31.60 14.16
C GLY A 286 1.75 -33.02 14.74
N GLY A 287 2.70 -33.82 14.28
CA GLY A 287 2.90 -35.19 14.76
C GLY A 287 1.66 -36.07 14.65
N ALA A 288 1.35 -36.81 15.73
CA ALA A 288 0.20 -37.72 15.80
C ALA A 288 -1.17 -37.01 15.64
N TYR A 289 -1.25 -35.71 15.90
CA TYR A 289 -2.50 -34.95 15.77
C TYR A 289 -2.91 -34.69 14.32
N ARG A 290 -1.99 -34.86 13.35
CA ARG A 290 -2.28 -34.68 11.93
C ARG A 290 -3.26 -35.71 11.38
N ASP A 291 -3.21 -36.95 11.89
CA ASP A 291 -4.11 -38.01 11.44
C ASP A 291 -5.48 -37.87 12.11
N ALA A 292 -5.52 -37.39 13.36
CA ALA A 292 -6.76 -37.00 14.01
C ALA A 292 -7.45 -35.85 13.25
N ALA A 293 -6.71 -34.80 12.88
CA ALA A 293 -7.23 -33.71 12.05
C ALA A 293 -7.80 -34.22 10.71
N ALA A 294 -7.10 -35.15 10.06
CA ALA A 294 -7.55 -35.77 8.82
C ALA A 294 -8.82 -36.60 8.98
N SER A 295 -8.92 -37.41 10.04
CA SER A 295 -10.11 -38.19 10.33
C SER A 295 -11.32 -37.31 10.65
N VAL A 296 -11.14 -36.23 11.41
CA VAL A 296 -12.24 -35.32 11.76
C VAL A 296 -12.75 -34.57 10.52
N VAL A 297 -11.86 -34.03 9.68
CA VAL A 297 -12.31 -33.27 8.51
C VAL A 297 -12.95 -34.16 7.44
N THR A 298 -12.44 -35.38 7.25
CA THR A 298 -13.04 -36.35 6.30
C THR A 298 -14.42 -36.78 6.78
N GLY A 299 -14.57 -37.12 8.06
CA GLY A 299 -15.88 -37.43 8.65
C GLY A 299 -16.86 -36.25 8.62
N LEU A 300 -16.38 -35.01 8.68
CA LEU A 300 -17.22 -33.83 8.47
C LEU A 300 -17.66 -33.70 7.01
N LEU A 301 -16.75 -33.88 6.05
CA LEU A 301 -17.05 -33.82 4.62
C LEU A 301 -17.95 -34.97 4.15
N GLU A 302 -17.93 -36.13 4.80
CA GLU A 302 -18.89 -37.21 4.53
C GLU A 302 -20.33 -36.79 4.87
N ARG A 303 -20.52 -36.02 5.94
CA ARG A 303 -21.83 -35.50 6.36
C ARG A 303 -22.23 -34.25 5.57
N GLU A 304 -21.27 -33.38 5.30
CA GLU A 304 -21.45 -32.09 4.64
C GLU A 304 -20.43 -31.89 3.50
N PRO A 305 -20.64 -32.55 2.33
CA PRO A 305 -19.66 -32.56 1.24
C PRO A 305 -19.31 -31.19 0.65
N ALA A 306 -20.23 -30.21 0.78
CA ALA A 306 -20.07 -28.87 0.25
C ALA A 306 -19.55 -27.86 1.30
N HIS A 307 -19.12 -28.31 2.49
CA HIS A 307 -18.67 -27.40 3.55
C HIS A 307 -17.34 -26.72 3.18
N ALA A 308 -17.41 -25.51 2.63
CA ALA A 308 -16.25 -24.81 2.07
C ALA A 308 -15.06 -24.64 3.03
N SER A 309 -15.29 -24.33 4.32
CA SER A 309 -14.19 -24.21 5.30
C SER A 309 -13.49 -25.53 5.59
N ALA A 310 -14.22 -26.66 5.53
CA ALA A 310 -13.69 -28.00 5.72
C ALA A 310 -12.92 -28.46 4.47
N LEU A 311 -13.44 -28.17 3.27
CA LEU A 311 -12.71 -28.37 2.01
C LEU A 311 -11.40 -27.59 1.97
N ALA A 312 -11.39 -26.34 2.42
CA ALA A 312 -10.16 -25.52 2.49
C ALA A 312 -9.16 -26.08 3.51
N ALA A 313 -9.63 -26.58 4.66
CA ALA A 313 -8.78 -27.27 5.62
C ALA A 313 -8.21 -28.58 5.05
N TYR A 314 -9.05 -29.38 4.39
CA TYR A 314 -8.65 -30.61 3.70
C TYR A 314 -7.57 -30.34 2.64
N ALA A 315 -7.80 -29.36 1.76
CA ALA A 315 -6.86 -28.97 0.73
C ALA A 315 -5.50 -28.59 1.34
N GLY A 316 -5.48 -27.76 2.39
CA GLY A 316 -4.24 -27.38 3.08
C GLY A 316 -3.44 -28.59 3.60
N MET A 317 -4.11 -29.58 4.19
CA MET A 317 -3.45 -30.81 4.64
C MET A 317 -3.01 -31.72 3.49
N ALA A 318 -3.78 -31.76 2.39
CA ALA A 318 -3.43 -32.52 1.20
C ALA A 318 -2.14 -31.97 0.56
N VAL A 319 -1.98 -30.64 0.52
CA VAL A 319 -0.73 -29.98 0.10
C VAL A 319 0.45 -30.44 0.96
N GLU A 320 0.32 -30.43 2.29
CA GLU A 320 1.43 -30.84 3.19
C GLU A 320 1.79 -32.34 3.08
N ARG A 321 0.84 -33.18 2.66
CA ARG A 321 1.05 -34.62 2.44
C ARG A 321 1.54 -34.96 1.02
N GLY A 322 1.76 -33.98 0.16
CA GLY A 322 2.18 -34.21 -1.23
C GLY A 322 1.06 -34.77 -2.13
N MET A 323 -0.19 -34.65 -1.71
CA MET A 323 -1.37 -35.08 -2.47
C MET A 323 -1.86 -33.93 -3.37
N ALA A 324 -1.00 -33.47 -4.28
CA ALA A 324 -1.21 -32.26 -5.06
C ALA A 324 -2.44 -32.34 -5.98
N SER A 325 -2.76 -33.51 -6.53
CA SER A 325 -3.94 -33.71 -7.40
C SER A 325 -5.25 -33.42 -6.64
N ASP A 326 -5.44 -34.05 -5.49
CA ASP A 326 -6.63 -33.86 -4.65
C ASP A 326 -6.73 -32.40 -4.17
N ALA A 327 -5.60 -31.80 -3.79
CA ALA A 327 -5.55 -30.41 -3.35
C ALA A 327 -5.97 -29.45 -4.48
N VAL A 328 -5.42 -29.61 -5.69
CA VAL A 328 -5.75 -28.77 -6.85
C VAL A 328 -7.22 -28.91 -7.23
N HIS A 329 -7.76 -30.13 -7.28
CA HIS A 329 -9.18 -30.37 -7.55
C HIS A 329 -10.09 -29.58 -6.60
N VAL A 330 -9.85 -29.73 -5.29
CA VAL A 330 -10.64 -29.03 -4.26
C VAL A 330 -10.45 -27.51 -4.34
N LEU A 331 -9.21 -27.03 -4.48
CA LEU A 331 -8.92 -25.60 -4.53
C LEU A 331 -9.51 -24.90 -5.76
N LEU A 332 -9.52 -25.56 -6.92
CA LEU A 332 -10.18 -25.04 -8.12
C LEU A 332 -11.70 -24.91 -7.90
N SER A 333 -12.34 -25.93 -7.29
CA SER A 333 -13.76 -25.88 -6.96
C SER A 333 -14.11 -24.72 -6.01
N LEU A 334 -13.23 -24.45 -5.04
CA LEU A 334 -13.39 -23.35 -4.09
C LEU A 334 -13.12 -21.98 -4.73
N LEU A 335 -12.14 -21.89 -5.62
CA LEU A 335 -11.80 -20.66 -6.34
C LEU A 335 -12.95 -20.17 -7.21
N VAL A 336 -13.72 -21.07 -7.83
CA VAL A 336 -14.92 -20.70 -8.60
C VAL A 336 -15.98 -20.05 -7.70
N GLN A 337 -16.16 -20.55 -6.48
CA GLN A 337 -17.14 -20.01 -5.53
C GLN A 337 -16.67 -18.73 -4.86
N ARG A 338 -15.36 -18.62 -4.62
CA ARG A 338 -14.71 -17.53 -3.86
C ARG A 338 -13.50 -17.03 -4.63
N PRO A 339 -13.71 -16.35 -5.77
CA PRO A 339 -12.62 -15.99 -6.68
C PRO A 339 -11.60 -15.07 -6.01
N ASP A 340 -11.99 -14.24 -5.05
CA ASP A 340 -11.12 -13.25 -4.40
C ASP A 340 -10.50 -13.72 -3.07
N ASP A 341 -10.66 -14.99 -2.71
CA ASP A 341 -10.09 -15.54 -1.48
C ASP A 341 -8.57 -15.73 -1.62
N THR A 342 -7.83 -14.89 -0.89
CA THR A 342 -6.36 -14.89 -0.88
C THR A 342 -5.76 -16.21 -0.38
N ALA A 343 -6.41 -16.88 0.58
CA ALA A 343 -5.89 -18.13 1.13
C ALA A 343 -5.98 -19.27 0.10
N ILE A 344 -7.11 -19.35 -0.61
CA ILE A 344 -7.32 -20.32 -1.70
C ILE A 344 -6.31 -20.08 -2.83
N ARG A 345 -6.16 -18.83 -3.28
CA ARG A 345 -5.19 -18.49 -4.34
C ARG A 345 -3.75 -18.83 -3.94
N LEU A 346 -3.37 -18.57 -2.68
CA LEU A 346 -2.05 -18.87 -2.16
C LEU A 346 -1.78 -20.38 -2.11
N GLN A 347 -2.71 -21.17 -1.57
CA GLN A 347 -2.59 -22.64 -1.51
C GLN A 347 -2.53 -23.24 -2.92
N LEU A 348 -3.35 -22.73 -3.85
CA LEU A 348 -3.34 -23.17 -5.23
C LEU A 348 -2.00 -22.84 -5.91
N ALA A 349 -1.50 -21.61 -5.74
CA ALA A 349 -0.18 -21.22 -6.23
C ALA A 349 0.95 -22.04 -5.60
N GLN A 350 0.81 -22.52 -4.37
CA GLN A 350 1.78 -23.43 -3.76
C GLN A 350 1.84 -24.78 -4.49
N CYS A 351 0.68 -25.41 -4.76
CA CYS A 351 0.62 -26.65 -5.53
C CYS A 351 1.19 -26.47 -6.95
N LEU A 352 0.90 -25.33 -7.56
CA LEU A 352 1.25 -25.04 -8.94
C LEU A 352 2.66 -24.46 -9.13
N ARG A 353 3.49 -24.44 -8.09
CA ARG A 353 4.93 -24.14 -8.20
C ARG A 353 5.78 -25.40 -8.41
N GLU A 354 5.19 -26.58 -8.26
CA GLU A 354 5.87 -27.86 -8.42
C GLU A 354 6.12 -28.20 -9.90
N GLU A 355 7.09 -29.07 -10.17
CA GLU A 355 7.52 -29.45 -11.52
C GLU A 355 6.38 -30.06 -12.37
N HIS A 356 5.42 -30.72 -11.72
CA HIS A 356 4.30 -31.42 -12.36
C HIS A 356 3.02 -30.55 -12.48
N ALA A 357 3.11 -29.24 -12.26
CA ALA A 357 1.95 -28.34 -12.30
C ALA A 357 1.14 -28.42 -13.62
N ALA A 358 1.81 -28.66 -14.75
CA ALA A 358 1.14 -28.81 -16.04
C ALA A 358 0.24 -30.05 -16.09
N GLU A 359 0.72 -31.19 -15.60
CA GLU A 359 -0.02 -32.46 -15.57
C GLU A 359 -1.24 -32.37 -14.65
N LEU A 360 -1.06 -31.75 -13.47
CA LEU A 360 -2.16 -31.51 -12.52
C LEU A 360 -3.28 -30.68 -13.16
N LEU A 361 -2.92 -29.66 -13.93
CA LEU A 361 -3.90 -28.79 -14.59
C LEU A 361 -4.54 -29.44 -15.80
N ASP A 362 -3.84 -30.29 -16.54
CA ASP A 362 -4.39 -30.98 -17.71
C ASP A 362 -5.46 -32.02 -17.33
N ALA A 363 -5.40 -32.59 -16.13
CA ALA A 363 -6.44 -33.47 -15.61
C ALA A 363 -7.72 -32.71 -15.23
N GLU A 364 -7.59 -31.48 -14.76
CA GLU A 364 -8.69 -30.71 -14.13
C GLU A 364 -9.32 -29.67 -15.06
N LEU A 365 -8.56 -29.12 -16.00
CA LEU A 365 -9.02 -28.02 -16.83
C LEU A 365 -9.72 -28.49 -18.11
N PRO A 366 -10.82 -27.84 -18.52
CA PRO A 366 -11.57 -28.25 -19.69
C PRO A 366 -10.74 -28.14 -20.98
N GLY A 367 -10.71 -29.22 -21.75
CA GLY A 367 -10.24 -29.21 -23.13
C GLY A 367 -11.33 -28.69 -24.07
N GLY A 368 -11.15 -27.50 -24.66
CA GLY A 368 -12.13 -26.93 -25.58
C GLY A 368 -11.74 -25.55 -26.10
N ARG A 369 -12.32 -25.09 -27.22
CA ARG A 369 -11.97 -23.81 -27.88
C ARG A 369 -12.23 -22.55 -27.04
N GLU A 370 -13.09 -22.63 -26.02
CA GLU A 370 -13.48 -21.48 -25.18
C GLU A 370 -12.77 -21.46 -23.81
N ALA A 371 -11.89 -22.42 -23.52
CA ALA A 371 -11.17 -22.49 -22.24
C ALA A 371 -10.17 -21.33 -22.00
N HIS A 372 -9.89 -20.51 -23.01
CA HIS A 372 -8.87 -19.45 -22.94
C HIS A 372 -9.10 -18.45 -21.80
N ALA A 373 -10.35 -18.11 -21.49
CA ALA A 373 -10.69 -17.16 -20.43
C ALA A 373 -10.44 -17.75 -19.04
N ALA A 374 -10.77 -19.03 -18.85
CA ALA A 374 -10.50 -19.75 -17.59
C ALA A 374 -8.99 -19.90 -17.35
N LEU A 375 -8.22 -20.22 -18.40
CA LEU A 375 -6.76 -20.29 -18.34
C LEU A 375 -6.14 -18.93 -17.94
N ALA A 376 -6.60 -17.83 -18.54
CA ALA A 376 -6.12 -16.49 -18.23
C ALA A 376 -6.51 -16.04 -16.81
N PHE A 377 -7.72 -16.39 -16.36
CA PHE A 377 -8.17 -16.13 -14.98
C PHE A 377 -7.29 -16.87 -13.97
N LEU A 378 -7.08 -18.18 -14.18
CA LEU A 378 -6.22 -18.98 -13.31
C LEU A 378 -4.79 -18.44 -13.29
N ALA A 379 -4.23 -18.09 -14.46
CA ALA A 379 -2.89 -17.53 -14.56
C ALA A 379 -2.74 -16.27 -13.70
N THR A 380 -3.76 -15.40 -13.70
CA THR A 380 -3.80 -14.18 -12.88
C THR A 380 -3.94 -14.50 -11.38
N ALA A 381 -4.78 -15.47 -11.04
CA ALA A 381 -5.04 -15.87 -9.65
C ALA A 381 -3.77 -16.37 -8.94
N VAL A 382 -2.86 -17.03 -9.67
CA VAL A 382 -1.66 -17.66 -9.08
C VAL A 382 -0.38 -16.86 -9.30
N LYS A 383 -0.34 -15.97 -10.31
CA LYS A 383 0.80 -15.10 -10.60
C LYS A 383 1.21 -14.29 -9.38
N ASP A 384 0.23 -13.67 -8.71
CA ASP A 384 0.49 -12.77 -7.58
C ASP A 384 1.23 -13.44 -6.42
N TYR A 385 1.11 -14.78 -6.32
CA TYR A 385 1.73 -15.63 -5.30
C TYR A 385 2.89 -16.48 -5.84
N GLY A 386 3.53 -16.02 -6.91
CA GLY A 386 4.84 -16.52 -7.33
C GLY A 386 4.84 -17.78 -8.19
N ALA A 387 3.67 -18.28 -8.61
CA ALA A 387 3.58 -19.41 -9.55
C ALA A 387 3.84 -18.97 -11.02
N VAL A 388 4.95 -18.27 -11.25
CA VAL A 388 5.24 -17.54 -12.50
C VAL A 388 5.40 -18.48 -13.71
N LEU A 389 6.11 -19.61 -13.56
CA LEU A 389 6.28 -20.57 -14.66
C LEU A 389 4.94 -21.15 -15.11
N THR A 390 4.05 -21.48 -14.17
CA THR A 390 2.69 -21.95 -14.47
C THR A 390 1.85 -20.84 -15.11
N THR A 391 1.99 -19.60 -14.64
CA THR A 391 1.38 -18.43 -15.30
C THR A 391 1.82 -18.32 -16.77
N VAL A 392 3.11 -18.51 -17.09
CA VAL A 392 3.62 -18.51 -18.48
C VAL A 392 2.96 -19.63 -19.29
N ALA A 393 2.92 -20.86 -18.77
CA ALA A 393 2.33 -22.01 -19.46
C ALA A 393 0.83 -21.80 -19.76
N LEU A 394 0.07 -21.33 -18.77
CA LEU A 394 -1.36 -21.03 -18.91
C LEU A 394 -1.63 -19.93 -19.95
N LEU A 395 -0.85 -18.85 -19.90
CA LEU A 395 -1.02 -17.73 -20.84
C LEU A 395 -0.59 -18.09 -22.26
N ARG A 396 0.42 -18.95 -22.44
CA ARG A 396 0.77 -19.50 -23.77
C ARG A 396 -0.40 -20.26 -24.38
N ARG A 397 -1.05 -21.15 -23.61
CA ARG A 397 -2.24 -21.88 -24.06
C ARG A 397 -3.40 -20.93 -24.36
N ALA A 398 -3.69 -19.99 -23.47
CA ALA A 398 -4.75 -19.01 -23.68
C ALA A 398 -4.53 -18.15 -24.93
N LEU A 399 -3.30 -17.67 -25.15
CA LEU A 399 -2.93 -16.88 -26.33
C LEU A 399 -2.96 -17.72 -27.61
N ALA A 400 -2.52 -18.99 -27.58
CA ALA A 400 -2.60 -19.88 -28.74
C ALA A 400 -4.06 -20.09 -29.21
N MET A 401 -5.01 -20.12 -28.27
CA MET A 401 -6.44 -20.24 -28.57
C MET A 401 -7.07 -18.93 -29.05
N LYS A 402 -6.61 -17.79 -28.53
CA LYS A 402 -7.07 -16.44 -28.94
C LYS A 402 -5.88 -15.51 -29.24
N PRO A 403 -5.21 -15.67 -30.41
CA PRO A 403 -3.98 -14.92 -30.73
C PRO A 403 -4.15 -13.40 -30.80
N GLN A 404 -5.37 -12.94 -31.08
CA GLN A 404 -5.71 -11.53 -31.18
C GLN A 404 -5.96 -10.85 -29.82
N SER A 405 -5.81 -11.55 -28.68
CA SER A 405 -6.01 -10.95 -27.37
C SER A 405 -4.79 -10.15 -26.91
N ALA A 406 -4.87 -8.82 -26.96
CA ALA A 406 -3.84 -7.93 -26.42
C ALA A 406 -3.56 -8.19 -24.94
N SER A 407 -4.62 -8.44 -24.16
CA SER A 407 -4.53 -8.73 -22.72
C SER A 407 -3.71 -9.99 -22.42
N TYR A 408 -3.90 -11.06 -23.20
CA TYR A 408 -3.15 -12.31 -23.00
C TYR A 408 -1.69 -12.15 -23.40
N ALA A 409 -1.43 -11.48 -24.54
CA ALA A 409 -0.08 -11.17 -24.98
C ALA A 409 0.68 -10.29 -23.97
N LEU A 410 0.05 -9.23 -23.47
CA LEU A 410 0.61 -8.34 -22.45
C LEU A 410 0.92 -9.09 -21.15
N ASN A 411 -0.04 -9.86 -20.64
CA ASN A 411 0.19 -10.63 -19.41
C ASN A 411 1.28 -11.70 -19.56
N LEU A 412 1.39 -12.32 -20.74
CA LEU A 412 2.46 -13.26 -21.05
C LEU A 412 3.81 -12.55 -21.09
N MET A 413 3.91 -11.37 -21.71
CA MET A 413 5.12 -10.55 -21.68
C MET A 413 5.53 -10.20 -20.26
N HIS A 414 4.58 -9.78 -19.41
CA HIS A 414 4.86 -9.51 -18.01
C HIS A 414 5.37 -10.75 -17.27
N ALA A 415 4.80 -11.93 -17.51
CA ALA A 415 5.27 -13.15 -16.87
C ALA A 415 6.68 -13.56 -17.35
N LEU A 416 6.96 -13.42 -18.65
CA LEU A 416 8.28 -13.67 -19.23
C LEU A 416 9.35 -12.67 -18.76
N GLU A 417 8.97 -11.42 -18.53
CA GLU A 417 9.85 -10.41 -17.92
C GLU A 417 10.34 -10.85 -16.53
N LEU A 418 9.45 -11.43 -15.71
CA LEU A 418 9.79 -11.94 -14.38
C LEU A 418 10.77 -13.13 -14.43
N GLU A 419 10.82 -13.83 -15.56
CA GLU A 419 11.77 -14.92 -15.85
C GLU A 419 13.04 -14.44 -16.55
N LEU A 420 13.21 -13.13 -16.76
CA LEU A 420 14.30 -12.53 -17.55
C LEU A 420 14.33 -12.99 -19.01
N ALA A 421 13.22 -13.56 -19.51
CA ALA A 421 13.05 -14.04 -20.88
C ALA A 421 12.66 -12.90 -21.84
N TYR A 422 13.45 -11.82 -21.85
CA TYR A 422 13.12 -10.59 -22.58
C TYR A 422 12.96 -10.81 -24.09
N ASN A 423 13.77 -11.68 -24.69
CA ASN A 423 13.65 -12.00 -26.11
C ASN A 423 12.33 -12.68 -26.42
N GLU A 424 11.93 -13.67 -25.63
CA GLU A 424 10.64 -14.36 -25.80
C GLU A 424 9.46 -13.39 -25.59
N ALA A 425 9.56 -12.49 -24.60
CA ALA A 425 8.55 -11.45 -24.39
C ALA A 425 8.42 -10.52 -25.61
N LEU A 426 9.54 -10.11 -26.20
CA LEU A 426 9.53 -9.28 -27.41
C LEU A 426 9.02 -10.05 -28.64
N GLU A 427 9.27 -11.36 -28.73
CA GLU A 427 8.69 -12.22 -29.77
C GLU A 427 7.18 -12.36 -29.65
N VAL A 428 6.65 -12.46 -28.42
CA VAL A 428 5.20 -12.43 -28.16
C VAL A 428 4.58 -11.14 -28.67
N ALA A 429 5.21 -10.00 -28.35
CA ALA A 429 4.79 -8.71 -28.86
C ALA A 429 4.80 -8.70 -30.40
N ALA A 430 5.86 -9.26 -31.01
CA ALA A 430 6.02 -9.34 -32.46
C ALA A 430 4.93 -10.14 -33.13
N ALA A 431 4.66 -11.34 -32.61
CA ALA A 431 3.64 -12.22 -33.13
C ALA A 431 2.27 -11.54 -33.07
N PHE A 432 1.95 -10.90 -31.94
CA PHE A 432 0.70 -10.15 -31.77
C PHE A 432 0.57 -9.01 -32.80
N CYS A 433 1.62 -8.20 -32.98
CA CYS A 433 1.62 -7.11 -33.96
C CYS A 433 1.50 -7.60 -35.41
N ARG A 434 2.03 -8.79 -35.74
CA ARG A 434 1.90 -9.37 -37.09
C ARG A 434 0.52 -9.95 -37.36
N SER A 435 -0.13 -10.50 -36.34
CA SER A 435 -1.47 -11.10 -36.48
C SER A 435 -2.61 -10.09 -36.50
N THR A 436 -2.34 -8.83 -36.17
CA THR A 436 -3.36 -7.81 -35.92
C THR A 436 -2.97 -6.50 -36.61
N LYS A 437 -3.85 -5.93 -37.44
CA LYS A 437 -3.64 -4.55 -37.92
C LYS A 437 -3.80 -3.60 -36.73
N LEU A 438 -2.73 -2.90 -36.36
CA LEU A 438 -2.68 -2.10 -35.15
C LEU A 438 -3.01 -0.64 -35.45
N MET A 439 -4.11 -0.16 -34.90
CA MET A 439 -4.51 1.25 -34.93
C MET A 439 -4.31 1.81 -33.52
N LEU A 440 -3.11 2.33 -33.24
CA LEU A 440 -2.76 2.81 -31.89
C LEU A 440 -3.38 4.17 -31.55
N GLY A 441 -3.99 4.86 -32.51
CA GLY A 441 -4.53 6.21 -32.33
C GLY A 441 -3.48 7.30 -32.59
N GLY A 442 -3.91 8.57 -32.65
CA GLY A 442 -3.00 9.70 -32.93
C GLY A 442 -2.31 9.65 -34.30
N GLY A 443 -2.95 9.01 -35.30
CA GLY A 443 -2.38 8.81 -36.64
C GLY A 443 -1.32 7.70 -36.73
N VAL A 444 -1.12 6.91 -35.67
CA VAL A 444 -0.17 5.79 -35.66
C VAL A 444 -0.88 4.51 -36.09
N GLU A 445 -0.56 4.04 -37.30
CA GLU A 445 -0.88 2.69 -37.78
C GLU A 445 0.39 1.85 -37.78
N MET A 446 0.30 0.60 -37.34
CA MET A 446 1.35 -0.39 -37.54
C MET A 446 0.80 -1.51 -38.40
N ASP A 447 1.36 -1.63 -39.60
CA ASP A 447 1.04 -2.70 -40.53
C ASP A 447 1.54 -4.04 -39.99
N GLY A 448 0.96 -5.15 -40.46
CA GLY A 448 1.18 -6.54 -39.97
C GLY A 448 2.61 -7.10 -40.07
N HIS A 449 3.62 -6.23 -40.19
CA HIS A 449 5.05 -6.52 -40.08
C HIS A 449 5.68 -5.94 -38.80
N GLY A 450 4.95 -5.11 -38.03
CA GLY A 450 5.53 -4.33 -36.92
C GLY A 450 6.41 -3.17 -37.44
N PRO A 451 6.99 -2.34 -36.56
CA PRO A 451 7.91 -1.28 -36.97
C PRO A 451 9.20 -1.88 -37.54
N PRO A 452 9.91 -1.25 -38.49
CA PRO A 452 11.19 -1.73 -38.99
C PRO A 452 12.32 -1.85 -37.94
N SER A 453 12.05 -1.43 -36.69
CA SER A 453 12.92 -1.57 -35.52
C SER A 453 12.53 -2.70 -34.55
N TRP A 454 11.54 -3.51 -34.93
CA TRP A 454 11.12 -4.67 -34.16
C TRP A 454 12.20 -5.75 -34.19
N PRO A 455 12.36 -6.59 -33.15
CA PRO A 455 13.32 -7.68 -33.20
C PRO A 455 12.92 -8.69 -34.29
N GLU A 456 13.62 -8.67 -35.41
CA GLU A 456 13.67 -9.78 -36.34
C GLU A 456 14.57 -10.86 -35.72
N SER A 457 13.93 -11.83 -35.06
CA SER A 457 14.50 -13.06 -34.49
C SER A 457 15.44 -12.93 -33.26
N ALA A 458 15.43 -13.95 -32.41
CA ALA A 458 16.31 -14.14 -31.25
C ALA A 458 17.82 -14.20 -31.56
N ALA A 459 18.23 -14.21 -32.84
CA ALA A 459 19.61 -14.48 -33.24
C ALA A 459 20.55 -13.26 -33.18
N GLU A 460 20.04 -12.03 -33.08
CA GLU A 460 20.89 -10.83 -33.02
C GLU A 460 21.16 -10.36 -31.58
N ARG A 461 21.79 -11.23 -30.77
CA ARG A 461 22.51 -10.77 -29.56
C ARG A 461 23.86 -10.16 -29.96
N SER A 462 23.88 -9.10 -30.77
CA SER A 462 25.12 -8.33 -30.99
C SER A 462 24.87 -7.04 -31.76
N GLU A 463 24.21 -6.08 -31.13
CA GLU A 463 24.75 -4.72 -31.20
C GLU A 463 25.41 -4.44 -29.84
N ARG A 464 26.55 -5.09 -29.57
CA ARG A 464 27.59 -4.35 -28.84
C ARG A 464 27.81 -3.08 -29.66
N VAL A 465 27.99 -1.94 -28.99
CA VAL A 465 28.19 -0.61 -29.58
C VAL A 465 29.51 -0.56 -30.39
N ALA A 466 29.58 -1.38 -31.43
CA ALA A 466 30.74 -1.70 -32.24
C ALA A 466 30.34 -1.55 -33.70
N SER A 467 29.88 -0.36 -34.05
CA SER A 467 30.10 0.17 -35.39
C SER A 467 29.97 1.68 -35.31
N GLY A 468 31.13 2.36 -35.36
CA GLY A 468 31.23 3.81 -35.57
C GLY A 468 30.80 4.21 -36.97
N ALA A 469 29.58 3.86 -37.38
CA ALA A 469 28.96 4.29 -38.62
C ALA A 469 27.74 5.14 -38.27
N GLY A 470 27.77 6.39 -38.72
CA GLY A 470 26.98 7.47 -38.16
C GLY A 470 25.46 7.23 -38.17
N ALA A 471 24.85 7.25 -36.99
CA ALA A 471 23.47 7.71 -36.83
C ALA A 471 23.45 9.25 -36.82
N SER A 472 23.92 9.84 -37.93
CA SER A 472 23.66 11.22 -38.32
C SER A 472 22.32 11.25 -39.07
N THR A 473 21.24 10.83 -38.42
CA THR A 473 19.88 11.08 -38.90
C THR A 473 19.04 11.52 -37.71
N SER A 474 18.89 12.84 -37.62
CA SER A 474 17.94 13.65 -36.85
C SER A 474 16.93 12.99 -35.88
N ALA A 475 17.38 12.18 -34.91
CA ALA A 475 16.70 12.04 -33.59
C ALA A 475 16.48 13.42 -32.91
N ALA A 476 17.14 14.43 -33.48
CA ALA A 476 17.01 15.84 -33.25
C ALA A 476 15.61 16.43 -33.22
N ALA A 477 14.74 16.00 -34.11
CA ALA A 477 13.55 16.76 -34.45
C ALA A 477 12.34 16.53 -33.51
N VAL A 478 12.41 15.57 -32.58
CA VAL A 478 11.20 14.91 -32.07
C VAL A 478 10.68 15.42 -30.71
N LEU A 479 11.45 16.18 -29.93
CA LEU A 479 11.07 16.52 -28.55
C LEU A 479 10.89 18.03 -28.30
N ARG A 480 10.05 18.69 -29.11
CA ARG A 480 9.46 19.97 -28.68
C ARG A 480 8.16 19.70 -27.94
N ARG A 481 8.04 20.17 -26.69
CA ARG A 481 6.72 20.56 -26.16
C ARG A 481 6.15 21.57 -27.18
N PRO A 482 4.94 21.40 -27.73
CA PRO A 482 4.34 22.45 -28.51
C PRO A 482 4.00 23.59 -27.55
N GLU A 483 4.92 24.54 -27.40
CA GLU A 483 4.63 25.84 -26.84
C GLU A 483 3.70 26.55 -27.82
N SER A 484 2.43 26.63 -27.45
CA SER A 484 1.31 27.26 -28.16
C SER A 484 0.88 26.63 -29.49
N ALA A 485 -0.22 25.86 -29.50
CA ALA A 485 -1.07 25.69 -30.67
C ALA A 485 -2.47 25.19 -30.28
N GLY A 486 -3.51 25.83 -30.83
CA GLY A 486 -4.91 25.62 -30.47
C GLY A 486 -5.50 24.24 -30.75
N ARG A 487 -6.66 23.97 -30.12
CA ARG A 487 -7.57 22.81 -30.30
C ARG A 487 -6.91 21.50 -30.75
N ARG A 488 -6.67 20.59 -29.79
CA ARG A 488 -6.33 19.17 -29.98
C ARG A 488 -7.30 18.54 -30.99
N LYS A 489 -6.88 18.32 -32.23
CA LYS A 489 -7.76 17.82 -33.31
C LYS A 489 -7.94 16.30 -33.32
N ASP A 490 -7.10 15.55 -32.61
CA ASP A 490 -7.06 14.08 -32.67
C ASP A 490 -6.99 13.43 -31.27
N GLU A 491 -7.82 13.85 -30.32
CA GLU A 491 -7.96 13.12 -29.04
C GLU A 491 -8.63 11.77 -29.26
N VAL A 492 -8.04 10.71 -28.71
CA VAL A 492 -8.56 9.34 -28.73
C VAL A 492 -8.97 8.95 -27.32
N ASP A 493 -10.20 8.48 -27.17
CA ASP A 493 -10.67 7.85 -25.94
C ASP A 493 -10.47 6.35 -26.01
N TYR A 494 -9.33 5.86 -25.51
CA TYR A 494 -8.94 4.46 -25.64
C TYR A 494 -9.85 3.50 -24.87
N GLY A 495 -10.41 2.52 -25.57
CA GLY A 495 -11.08 1.38 -24.95
C GLY A 495 -10.09 0.41 -24.27
N PRO A 496 -10.56 -0.55 -23.45
CA PRO A 496 -9.69 -1.47 -22.70
C PRO A 496 -8.69 -2.23 -23.58
N GLU A 497 -9.13 -2.76 -24.73
CA GLU A 497 -8.26 -3.50 -25.65
C GLU A 497 -7.20 -2.62 -26.32
N GLN A 498 -7.54 -1.36 -26.62
CA GLN A 498 -6.58 -0.39 -27.16
C GLN A 498 -5.56 0.04 -26.10
N LEU A 499 -6.00 0.16 -24.84
CA LEU A 499 -5.10 0.40 -23.72
C LEU A 499 -4.13 -0.77 -23.55
N ASP A 500 -4.61 -2.02 -23.51
CA ASP A 500 -3.75 -3.21 -23.42
C ASP A 500 -2.74 -3.28 -24.57
N THR A 501 -3.18 -2.92 -25.78
CA THR A 501 -2.31 -2.84 -26.95
C THR A 501 -1.22 -1.78 -26.78
N LEU A 502 -1.58 -0.60 -26.26
CA LEU A 502 -0.62 0.46 -25.98
C LEU A 502 0.38 0.03 -24.88
N ALA A 503 -0.11 -0.62 -23.82
CA ALA A 503 0.72 -1.19 -22.75
C ALA A 503 1.69 -2.26 -23.25
N LEU A 504 1.28 -3.10 -24.20
CA LEU A 504 2.12 -4.10 -24.83
C LEU A 504 3.33 -3.45 -25.51
N VAL A 505 3.09 -2.37 -26.27
CA VAL A 505 4.15 -1.63 -26.96
C VAL A 505 5.04 -0.85 -25.99
N PHE A 506 4.45 -0.24 -24.95
CA PHE A 506 5.19 0.40 -23.86
C PHE A 506 6.13 -0.58 -23.14
N THR A 507 5.64 -1.79 -22.88
CA THR A 507 6.42 -2.87 -22.26
C THR A 507 7.55 -3.31 -23.18
N ALA A 508 7.31 -3.43 -24.49
CA ALA A 508 8.37 -3.74 -25.45
C ALA A 508 9.49 -2.68 -25.44
N ALA A 509 9.16 -1.38 -25.41
CA ALA A 509 10.15 -0.32 -25.28
C ALA A 509 10.94 -0.42 -23.96
N LYS A 510 10.26 -0.66 -22.84
CA LYS A 510 10.92 -0.91 -21.54
C LYS A 510 11.93 -2.05 -21.63
N LEU A 511 11.54 -3.20 -22.20
CA LEU A 511 12.40 -4.37 -22.33
C LEU A 511 13.59 -4.13 -23.28
N LEU A 512 13.39 -3.41 -24.39
CA LEU A 512 14.48 -3.01 -25.29
C LEU A 512 15.49 -2.11 -24.57
N PHE A 513 15.01 -1.18 -23.73
CA PHE A 513 15.88 -0.31 -22.94
C PHE A 513 16.68 -1.12 -21.89
N VAL A 514 16.00 -1.97 -21.11
CA VAL A 514 16.65 -2.83 -20.09
C VAL A 514 17.58 -3.87 -20.71
N GLY A 515 17.31 -4.32 -21.94
CA GLY A 515 18.16 -5.23 -22.71
C GLY A 515 19.34 -4.54 -23.42
N GLY A 516 19.43 -3.21 -23.39
CA GLY A 516 20.53 -2.44 -24.00
C GLY A 516 20.37 -2.15 -25.50
N ALA A 517 19.24 -2.49 -26.10
CA ALA A 517 18.93 -2.22 -27.51
C ALA A 517 18.44 -0.77 -27.71
N LEU A 518 19.24 0.21 -27.27
CA LEU A 518 18.86 1.62 -27.16
C LEU A 518 18.41 2.24 -28.49
N GLY A 519 19.09 1.92 -29.59
CA GLY A 519 18.72 2.42 -30.92
C GLY A 519 17.34 1.92 -31.38
N ARG A 520 17.02 0.64 -31.13
CA ARG A 520 15.70 0.06 -31.40
C ARG A 520 14.64 0.66 -30.49
N CYS A 521 14.96 0.83 -29.20
CA CYS A 521 14.09 1.46 -28.22
C CYS A 521 13.72 2.91 -28.61
N ALA A 522 14.70 3.72 -29.03
CA ALA A 522 14.47 5.12 -29.41
C ALA A 522 13.57 5.25 -30.64
N ARG A 523 13.75 4.37 -31.64
CA ARG A 523 12.88 4.30 -32.82
C ARG A 523 11.45 3.92 -32.44
N LEU A 524 11.28 2.90 -31.59
CA LEU A 524 9.97 2.48 -31.11
C LEU A 524 9.27 3.58 -30.29
N ALA A 525 9.99 4.22 -29.36
CA ALA A 525 9.45 5.30 -28.55
C ALA A 525 8.97 6.46 -29.43
N THR A 526 9.76 6.86 -30.43
CA THR A 526 9.39 7.92 -31.39
C THR A 526 8.10 7.59 -32.14
N LEU A 527 7.91 6.33 -32.55
CA LEU A 527 6.72 5.90 -33.28
C LEU A 527 5.45 5.97 -32.44
N VAL A 528 5.55 5.65 -31.14
CA VAL A 528 4.39 5.42 -30.27
C VAL A 528 4.00 6.67 -29.48
N GLU A 529 4.91 7.64 -29.37
CA GLU A 529 4.71 8.89 -28.65
C GLU A 529 3.45 9.69 -29.11
N PRO A 530 3.12 9.79 -30.42
CA PRO A 530 1.88 10.42 -30.85
C PRO A 530 0.62 9.72 -30.31
N ALA A 531 0.59 8.39 -30.29
CA ALA A 531 -0.52 7.61 -29.72
C ALA A 531 -0.65 7.86 -28.21
N ARG A 532 0.47 7.91 -27.48
CA ARG A 532 0.46 8.24 -26.04
C ARG A 532 -0.15 9.62 -25.78
N HIS A 533 0.24 10.63 -26.57
CA HIS A 533 -0.25 12.00 -26.43
C HIS A 533 -1.70 12.21 -26.90
N ALA A 534 -2.17 11.38 -27.82
CA ALA A 534 -3.55 11.42 -28.28
C ALA A 534 -4.56 11.01 -27.20
N SER A 535 -4.14 10.34 -26.12
CA SER A 535 -5.05 9.92 -25.06
C SER A 535 -5.84 11.09 -24.45
N ARG A 536 -7.17 11.04 -24.58
CA ARG A 536 -8.08 12.01 -23.96
C ARG A 536 -8.01 11.96 -22.44
N ARG A 537 -7.95 10.74 -21.88
CA ARG A 537 -7.79 10.50 -20.44
C ARG A 537 -6.30 10.47 -20.08
N PRO A 538 -5.85 11.11 -18.99
CA PRO A 538 -4.48 10.95 -18.53
C PRO A 538 -4.18 9.48 -18.24
N LEU A 539 -3.15 8.91 -18.87
CA LEU A 539 -2.88 7.45 -18.79
C LEU A 539 -2.60 6.97 -17.37
N HIS A 540 -2.12 7.85 -16.47
CA HIS A 540 -1.95 7.52 -15.04
C HIS A 540 -3.28 7.23 -14.30
N GLN A 541 -4.42 7.57 -14.90
CA GLN A 541 -5.78 7.30 -14.39
C GLN A 541 -6.44 6.10 -15.08
N THR A 542 -5.68 5.32 -15.86
CA THR A 542 -6.19 4.17 -16.62
C THR A 542 -5.57 2.86 -16.12
N LEU A 543 -6.01 1.72 -16.68
CA LEU A 543 -5.48 0.39 -16.35
C LEU A 543 -3.98 0.24 -16.69
N VAL A 544 -3.47 1.04 -17.63
CA VAL A 544 -2.09 0.95 -18.14
C VAL A 544 -1.16 2.00 -17.52
N ARG A 545 -1.54 2.52 -16.34
CA ARG A 545 -0.79 3.56 -15.62
C ARG A 545 0.67 3.17 -15.37
N ASN A 546 0.94 1.89 -15.13
CA ASN A 546 2.28 1.42 -14.76
C ASN A 546 3.17 1.36 -16.01
N GLU A 547 2.69 0.72 -17.08
CA GLU A 547 3.40 0.58 -18.36
C GLU A 547 3.65 1.96 -18.97
N ALA A 548 2.65 2.86 -18.90
CA ALA A 548 2.80 4.23 -19.34
C ALA A 548 3.83 5.02 -18.51
N ALA A 549 3.95 4.78 -17.20
CA ALA A 549 4.95 5.42 -16.35
C ALA A 549 6.37 4.96 -16.71
N TYR A 550 6.58 3.65 -16.86
CA TYR A 550 7.87 3.09 -17.28
C TYR A 550 8.26 3.58 -18.68
N PHE A 551 7.34 3.54 -19.64
CA PHE A 551 7.57 4.07 -20.97
C PHE A 551 7.89 5.56 -20.94
N GLY A 552 7.14 6.35 -20.17
CA GLY A 552 7.38 7.79 -20.01
C GLY A 552 8.77 8.09 -19.48
N CYS A 553 9.24 7.32 -18.48
CA CYS A 553 10.61 7.41 -17.97
C CYS A 553 11.63 7.10 -19.07
N VAL A 554 11.50 5.94 -19.73
CA VAL A 554 12.41 5.49 -20.82
C VAL A 554 12.46 6.49 -21.98
N ALA A 555 11.31 6.99 -22.42
CA ALA A 555 11.22 7.96 -23.52
C ALA A 555 11.94 9.27 -23.18
N GLN A 556 11.82 9.74 -21.93
CA GLN A 556 12.56 10.92 -21.46
C GLN A 556 14.06 10.67 -21.38
N LEU A 557 14.49 9.51 -20.87
CA LEU A 557 15.91 9.12 -20.79
C LEU A 557 16.59 9.02 -22.16
N LEU A 558 15.84 8.63 -23.19
CA LEU A 558 16.33 8.58 -24.58
C LEU A 558 16.32 9.98 -25.26
N GLY A 559 15.75 10.98 -24.61
CA GLY A 559 15.60 12.33 -25.14
C GLY A 559 16.88 13.17 -25.12
N ARG A 560 16.93 14.18 -25.99
CA ARG A 560 18.08 15.09 -26.19
C ARG A 560 18.57 15.80 -24.93
N ALA A 561 17.68 16.09 -23.99
CA ALA A 561 18.01 16.78 -22.74
C ALA A 561 18.92 15.94 -21.82
N HIS A 562 18.96 14.62 -22.04
CA HIS A 562 19.61 13.67 -21.14
C HIS A 562 20.76 12.90 -21.79
N ALA A 563 21.11 13.23 -23.05
CA ALA A 563 22.16 12.67 -23.91
C ALA A 563 22.34 11.14 -23.80
N PRO A 564 22.08 10.34 -24.85
CA PRO A 564 22.32 8.90 -24.78
C PRO A 564 23.76 8.64 -24.35
N PRO A 565 24.02 7.59 -23.53
CA PRO A 565 25.33 7.33 -22.99
C PRO A 565 26.36 7.28 -24.13
N PRO A 566 27.52 7.95 -23.97
CA PRO A 566 28.52 7.97 -25.02
C PRO A 566 28.95 6.54 -25.36
N ALA A 567 29.21 6.30 -26.65
CA ALA A 567 29.71 5.02 -27.11
C ALA A 567 30.90 4.57 -26.22
N PRO A 568 30.97 3.29 -25.84
CA PRO A 568 32.06 2.74 -25.06
C PRO A 568 33.40 3.09 -25.74
N ALA A 569 34.19 3.92 -25.08
CA ALA A 569 35.54 4.27 -25.52
C ALA A 569 36.50 3.07 -25.30
N PRO A 570 37.63 2.99 -26.01
CA PRO A 570 38.65 1.98 -25.75
C PRO A 570 39.07 2.00 -24.26
N GLY A 571 39.09 0.84 -23.61
CA GLY A 571 39.51 0.66 -22.21
C GLY A 571 38.39 0.70 -21.16
N LEU A 572 37.20 0.21 -21.49
CA LEU A 572 36.25 -0.31 -20.49
C LEU A 572 36.73 -1.66 -19.97
N ASP A 573 36.60 -1.88 -18.67
CA ASP A 573 36.77 -3.21 -18.09
C ASP A 573 35.60 -4.11 -18.54
N GLU A 574 35.83 -5.39 -18.83
CA GLU A 574 34.81 -6.30 -19.38
C GLU A 574 33.67 -6.57 -18.38
N GLN A 575 33.88 -6.32 -17.09
CA GLN A 575 32.88 -6.57 -16.06
C GLN A 575 31.95 -5.36 -15.87
N PRO A 576 30.62 -5.51 -15.96
CA PRO A 576 29.67 -4.43 -15.64
C PRO A 576 29.64 -4.14 -14.13
N LEU A 577 29.14 -2.96 -13.75
CA LEU A 577 28.65 -2.68 -12.41
C LEU A 577 27.12 -2.73 -12.48
N TYR A 578 26.51 -3.68 -11.78
CA TYR A 578 25.07 -3.89 -11.88
C TYR A 578 24.31 -2.88 -11.04
N LEU A 579 23.22 -2.34 -11.58
CA LEU A 579 22.35 -1.38 -10.89
C LEU A 579 20.97 -2.01 -10.69
N LEU A 580 20.72 -2.54 -9.51
CA LEU A 580 19.52 -3.31 -9.19
C LEU A 580 18.51 -2.45 -8.43
N GLY A 581 17.30 -2.33 -8.95
CA GLY A 581 16.22 -1.61 -8.29
C GLY A 581 14.87 -1.77 -9.00
N ASP A 582 13.93 -0.89 -8.67
CA ASP A 582 12.72 -0.68 -9.48
C ASP A 582 13.02 0.28 -10.66
N SER A 583 12.07 1.12 -11.06
CA SER A 583 12.26 2.16 -12.07
C SER A 583 13.44 3.12 -11.81
N HIS A 584 13.87 3.37 -10.56
CA HIS A 584 15.01 4.26 -10.30
C HIS A 584 16.35 3.76 -10.85
N CYS A 585 16.51 2.45 -11.07
CA CYS A 585 17.72 1.94 -11.70
C CYS A 585 17.82 2.35 -13.18
N LEU A 586 16.72 2.76 -13.81
CA LEU A 586 16.70 3.14 -15.23
C LEU A 586 17.42 4.47 -15.46
N SER A 587 17.32 5.41 -14.52
CA SER A 587 17.93 6.74 -14.64
C SER A 587 19.45 6.70 -14.80
N GLY A 588 20.12 5.71 -14.21
CA GLY A 588 21.57 5.54 -14.29
C GLY A 588 22.00 4.52 -15.34
N ALA A 589 21.04 3.81 -15.94
CA ALA A 589 21.31 2.71 -16.84
C ALA A 589 22.20 3.14 -18.01
N TRP A 590 23.13 2.27 -18.38
CA TRP A 590 24.03 2.38 -19.53
C TRP A 590 25.02 3.55 -19.47
N HIS A 591 25.05 4.31 -18.38
CA HIS A 591 26.09 5.32 -18.15
C HIS A 591 27.39 4.68 -17.66
N GLN A 592 28.48 5.43 -17.78
CA GLN A 592 29.79 5.00 -17.31
C GLN A 592 30.11 5.66 -15.96
N VAL A 593 30.68 4.87 -15.05
CA VAL A 593 31.20 5.36 -13.77
C VAL A 593 32.64 4.90 -13.58
N ARG A 594 33.34 5.53 -12.62
CA ARG A 594 34.65 5.06 -12.17
C ARG A 594 34.53 4.37 -10.81
N LEU A 595 34.99 3.14 -10.73
CA LEU A 595 35.12 2.39 -9.48
C LEU A 595 36.60 1.99 -9.33
N ARG A 596 37.26 2.47 -8.26
CA ARG A 596 38.69 2.24 -7.99
C ARG A 596 39.57 2.49 -9.22
N GLY A 597 39.36 3.63 -9.87
CA GLY A 597 40.09 4.05 -11.08
C GLY A 597 39.69 3.35 -12.39
N ARG A 598 38.90 2.26 -12.33
CA ARG A 598 38.45 1.53 -13.52
C ARG A 598 37.11 2.06 -14.04
N ARG A 599 36.97 2.15 -15.36
CA ARG A 599 35.71 2.52 -16.01
C ARG A 599 34.78 1.30 -16.05
N ARG A 600 33.55 1.47 -15.57
CA ARG A 600 32.52 0.43 -15.50
C ARG A 600 31.25 0.93 -16.17
N LEU A 601 30.58 0.04 -16.89
CA LEU A 601 29.25 0.28 -17.44
C LEU A 601 28.19 -0.04 -16.37
N LEU A 602 27.24 0.86 -16.14
CA LEU A 602 26.09 0.62 -15.29
C LEU A 602 25.06 -0.25 -16.04
N ALA A 603 24.99 -1.53 -15.70
CA ALA A 603 24.04 -2.47 -16.29
C ALA A 603 22.76 -2.53 -15.44
N PRO A 604 21.59 -2.11 -15.95
CA PRO A 604 20.36 -2.12 -15.16
C PRO A 604 19.87 -3.54 -14.89
N LEU A 605 19.43 -3.80 -13.67
CA LEU A 605 18.72 -5.00 -13.25
C LEU A 605 17.37 -4.60 -12.66
N LEU A 606 16.38 -4.45 -13.54
CA LEU A 606 15.04 -4.02 -13.15
C LEU A 606 14.28 -5.15 -12.47
N VAL A 607 13.77 -4.91 -11.26
CA VAL A 607 12.83 -5.78 -10.56
C VAL A 607 11.55 -4.99 -10.27
N THR A 608 10.62 -4.99 -11.24
CA THR A 608 9.40 -4.18 -11.19
C THR A 608 8.57 -4.43 -9.93
N GLY A 609 8.27 -3.36 -9.20
CA GLY A 609 7.42 -3.39 -8.00
C GLY A 609 8.07 -4.02 -6.77
N CYS A 610 9.38 -4.28 -6.81
CA CYS A 610 10.09 -4.83 -5.67
C CYS A 610 10.13 -3.82 -4.52
N LYS A 611 9.74 -4.31 -3.34
CA LYS A 611 9.79 -3.61 -2.06
C LYS A 611 10.72 -4.45 -1.20
N VAL A 612 11.52 -3.84 -0.33
CA VAL A 612 12.36 -4.59 0.63
C VAL A 612 11.48 -5.57 1.42
N TRP A 613 10.26 -5.16 1.78
CA TRP A 613 9.29 -6.00 2.48
C TRP A 613 8.99 -7.34 1.79
N HIS A 614 9.00 -7.39 0.44
CA HIS A 614 8.76 -8.62 -0.31
C HIS A 614 9.85 -9.68 -0.06
N LEU A 615 11.06 -9.28 0.34
CA LEU A 615 12.23 -10.14 0.43
C LEU A 615 12.31 -10.96 1.73
N ARG A 616 11.37 -10.78 2.67
CA ARG A 616 11.27 -11.61 3.88
C ARG A 616 11.09 -13.09 3.56
N ASP A 617 11.47 -13.96 4.50
CA ASP A 617 11.42 -15.41 4.31
C ASP A 617 10.04 -15.91 3.91
N ALA A 618 8.99 -15.45 4.60
CA ALA A 618 7.59 -15.77 4.31
C ALA A 618 7.02 -15.10 3.03
N GLY A 619 7.79 -14.25 2.34
CA GLY A 619 7.38 -13.62 1.09
C GLY A 619 7.23 -14.67 -0.02
N VAL A 620 6.10 -14.63 -0.72
CA VAL A 620 5.73 -15.56 -1.81
C VAL A 620 5.29 -14.83 -3.08
N PHE A 621 5.40 -13.51 -3.10
CA PHE A 621 4.86 -12.69 -4.19
C PHE A 621 5.78 -12.71 -5.43
N TYR A 622 5.21 -12.45 -6.60
CA TYR A 622 5.99 -12.38 -7.85
C TYR A 622 7.20 -11.42 -7.82
N PRO A 623 7.21 -10.28 -7.08
CA PRO A 623 8.41 -9.44 -7.02
C PRO A 623 9.58 -10.15 -6.32
N LYS A 624 9.31 -11.00 -5.32
CA LYS A 624 10.36 -11.83 -4.70
C LYS A 624 10.84 -12.90 -5.66
N HIS A 625 9.94 -13.51 -6.43
CA HIS A 625 10.32 -14.45 -7.49
C HIS A 625 11.27 -13.79 -8.50
N ALA A 626 10.88 -12.64 -9.05
CA ALA A 626 11.71 -11.88 -9.98
C ALA A 626 13.05 -11.48 -9.36
N TRP A 627 13.07 -11.03 -8.10
CA TRP A 627 14.31 -10.79 -7.37
C TRP A 627 15.22 -12.03 -7.33
N LEU A 628 14.68 -13.19 -6.94
CA LEU A 628 15.44 -14.44 -6.87
C LEU A 628 15.99 -14.84 -8.23
N ARG A 629 15.21 -14.70 -9.31
CA ARG A 629 15.66 -14.95 -10.69
C ARG A 629 16.78 -14.00 -11.10
N THR A 630 16.63 -12.70 -10.81
CA THR A 630 17.66 -11.68 -11.08
C THR A 630 18.96 -11.97 -10.35
N ILE A 631 18.92 -12.28 -9.05
CA ILE A 631 20.11 -12.61 -8.26
C ILE A 631 20.76 -13.93 -8.73
N ALA A 632 19.96 -14.93 -9.09
CA ALA A 632 20.46 -16.21 -9.59
C ALA A 632 21.19 -16.06 -10.94
N ALA A 633 20.77 -15.10 -11.78
CA ALA A 633 21.39 -14.84 -13.08
C ALA A 633 22.76 -14.14 -13.01
N LEU A 634 23.13 -13.58 -11.86
CA LEU A 634 24.42 -12.89 -11.67
C LEU A 634 25.54 -13.89 -11.37
N PRO A 635 26.79 -13.61 -11.83
CA PRO A 635 27.94 -14.41 -11.45
C PRO A 635 28.28 -14.23 -9.97
N ASP A 636 28.97 -15.20 -9.38
CA ASP A 636 29.56 -15.06 -8.04
C ASP A 636 30.59 -13.93 -8.05
N GLY A 637 30.71 -13.21 -6.92
CA GLY A 637 31.57 -12.03 -6.83
C GLY A 637 31.04 -10.80 -7.57
N ALA A 638 29.78 -10.83 -8.06
CA ALA A 638 29.19 -9.69 -8.75
C ALA A 638 29.22 -8.42 -7.90
N GLN A 639 29.45 -7.29 -8.59
CA GLN A 639 29.44 -5.97 -7.99
C GLN A 639 28.11 -5.30 -8.29
N VAL A 640 27.35 -4.97 -7.25
CA VAL A 640 25.93 -4.57 -7.39
C VAL A 640 25.64 -3.34 -6.54
N VAL A 641 25.11 -2.30 -7.19
CA VAL A 641 24.50 -1.14 -6.55
C VAL A 641 23.00 -1.43 -6.35
N PHE A 642 22.55 -1.47 -5.09
CA PHE A 642 21.14 -1.71 -4.76
C PHE A 642 20.41 -0.39 -4.51
N MET A 643 19.34 -0.17 -5.29
CA MET A 643 18.44 0.98 -5.26
C MET A 643 17.01 0.53 -4.90
N LEU A 644 16.85 -0.03 -3.70
CA LEU A 644 15.54 -0.42 -3.15
C LEU A 644 15.12 0.48 -1.99
N GLY A 645 13.81 0.51 -1.72
CA GLY A 645 13.24 1.19 -0.55
C GLY A 645 12.38 2.40 -0.88
N GLU A 646 12.40 2.92 -2.12
CA GLU A 646 11.53 4.07 -2.49
C GLU A 646 10.06 3.75 -2.28
N ILE A 647 9.59 2.62 -2.82
CA ILE A 647 8.18 2.24 -2.71
C ILE A 647 7.81 1.91 -1.24
N ASP A 648 8.76 1.36 -0.47
CA ASP A 648 8.57 1.14 0.96
C ASP A 648 8.37 2.47 1.71
N CYS A 649 9.19 3.49 1.43
CA CYS A 649 9.04 4.82 2.05
C CYS A 649 7.82 5.59 1.55
N ARG A 650 7.50 5.48 0.25
CA ARG A 650 6.39 6.22 -0.37
C ARG A 650 5.02 5.75 0.11
N GLU A 651 4.86 4.45 0.33
CA GLU A 651 3.56 3.85 0.65
C GLU A 651 3.65 2.77 1.72
N GLY A 652 4.65 1.88 1.62
CA GLY A 652 4.71 0.65 2.43
C GLY A 652 4.71 0.89 3.94
N LEU A 653 5.63 1.73 4.43
CA LEU A 653 5.78 2.05 5.85
C LEU A 653 4.57 2.82 6.39
N LEU A 654 4.11 3.84 5.66
CA LEU A 654 2.93 4.63 6.03
C LEU A 654 1.69 3.74 6.18
N LEU A 655 1.44 2.88 5.18
CA LEU A 655 0.31 1.96 5.19
C LEU A 655 0.42 0.91 6.30
N ALA A 656 1.63 0.45 6.62
CA ALA A 656 1.84 -0.53 7.67
C ALA A 656 1.55 0.06 9.06
N VAL A 657 1.98 1.29 9.32
CA VAL A 657 1.68 2.01 10.57
C VAL A 657 0.19 2.35 10.67
N ASP A 658 -0.41 2.84 9.60
CA ASP A 658 -1.85 3.16 9.56
C ASP A 658 -2.73 1.91 9.80
N LYS A 659 -2.30 0.76 9.26
CA LYS A 659 -2.93 -0.54 9.50
C LYS A 659 -2.51 -1.20 10.82
N LEU A 660 -1.90 -0.46 11.75
CA LEU A 660 -1.49 -0.94 13.08
C LEU A 660 -0.55 -2.16 13.08
N LYS A 661 0.14 -2.43 11.96
CA LYS A 661 1.15 -3.49 11.88
C LYS A 661 2.34 -3.17 12.77
N TYR A 662 2.71 -1.89 12.83
CA TYR A 662 3.75 -1.35 13.71
C TYR A 662 3.18 -0.18 14.53
N ASP A 663 3.67 -0.02 15.77
CA ASP A 663 3.21 1.06 16.66
C ASP A 663 3.68 2.44 16.22
N THR A 664 4.91 2.54 15.71
CA THR A 664 5.52 3.80 15.31
C THR A 664 6.25 3.66 13.98
N MET A 665 6.53 4.79 13.36
CA MET A 665 7.30 4.85 12.11
C MET A 665 8.73 4.34 12.34
N GLU A 666 9.35 4.70 13.46
CA GLU A 666 10.71 4.31 13.82
C GLU A 666 10.82 2.78 13.96
N HIS A 667 9.85 2.14 14.63
CA HIS A 667 9.80 0.69 14.73
C HIS A 667 9.62 0.03 13.35
N ALA A 668 8.71 0.55 12.51
CA ALA A 668 8.50 0.04 11.16
C ALA A 668 9.79 0.13 10.30
N MET A 669 10.49 1.26 10.38
CA MET A 669 11.77 1.49 9.69
C MET A 669 12.83 0.50 10.17
N ALA A 670 13.01 0.35 11.49
CA ALA A 670 14.01 -0.54 12.06
C ALA A 670 13.81 -2.01 11.63
N VAL A 671 12.57 -2.51 11.62
CA VAL A 671 12.24 -3.87 11.16
C VAL A 671 12.58 -4.04 9.68
N LEU A 672 12.18 -3.07 8.85
CA LEU A 672 12.41 -3.14 7.40
C LEU A 672 13.91 -3.04 7.05
N ILE A 673 14.65 -2.15 7.71
CA ILE A 673 16.10 -1.99 7.52
C ILE A 673 16.81 -3.26 7.97
N GLY A 674 16.48 -3.81 9.13
CA GLY A 674 17.06 -5.07 9.60
C GLY A 674 16.84 -6.23 8.64
N LEU A 675 15.65 -6.32 8.02
CA LEU A 675 15.38 -7.25 6.93
C LEU A 675 16.31 -6.99 5.73
N TYR A 676 16.43 -5.74 5.31
CA TYR A 676 17.28 -5.38 4.16
C TYR A 676 18.73 -5.78 4.37
N VAL A 677 19.31 -5.40 5.51
CA VAL A 677 20.70 -5.72 5.87
C VAL A 677 20.91 -7.24 5.90
N ARG A 678 19.97 -8.01 6.46
CA ARG A 678 20.06 -9.47 6.48
C ARG A 678 20.11 -10.07 5.07
N VAL A 679 19.26 -9.59 4.16
CA VAL A 679 19.26 -10.03 2.76
C VAL A 679 20.61 -9.75 2.11
N LEU A 680 21.15 -8.54 2.28
CA LEU A 680 22.44 -8.14 1.70
C LEU A 680 23.60 -8.98 2.25
N LEU A 681 23.66 -9.20 3.56
CA LEU A 681 24.65 -10.06 4.21
C LEU A 681 24.56 -11.51 3.70
N GLY A 682 23.34 -12.01 3.46
CA GLY A 682 23.13 -13.33 2.85
C GLY A 682 23.76 -13.44 1.46
N LEU A 683 23.64 -12.41 0.62
CA LEU A 683 24.26 -12.38 -0.70
C LEU A 683 25.79 -12.38 -0.62
N ILE A 684 26.37 -11.63 0.32
CA ILE A 684 27.81 -11.61 0.56
C ILE A 684 28.29 -13.00 0.99
N ALA A 685 27.65 -13.58 1.99
CA ALA A 685 28.05 -14.88 2.54
C ALA A 685 27.89 -16.05 1.54
N GLN A 686 26.83 -16.05 0.73
CA GLN A 686 26.51 -17.17 -0.16
C GLN A 686 27.14 -17.05 -1.55
N ARG A 687 27.33 -15.82 -2.05
CA ARG A 687 27.72 -15.56 -3.45
C ARG A 687 28.95 -14.66 -3.57
N GLY A 688 29.52 -14.18 -2.46
CA GLY A 688 30.71 -13.33 -2.44
C GLY A 688 30.51 -11.94 -3.04
N PHE A 689 29.27 -11.45 -3.13
CA PHE A 689 28.97 -10.16 -3.79
C PHE A 689 29.73 -8.98 -3.16
N GLU A 690 30.06 -7.98 -3.96
CA GLU A 690 30.41 -6.65 -3.48
C GLU A 690 29.18 -5.74 -3.64
N VAL A 691 28.63 -5.35 -2.50
CA VAL A 691 27.35 -4.66 -2.34
C VAL A 691 27.57 -3.18 -2.08
N PHE A 692 26.98 -2.34 -2.91
CA PHE A 692 26.92 -0.89 -2.73
C PHE A 692 25.47 -0.49 -2.49
N VAL A 693 25.16 0.09 -1.33
CA VAL A 693 23.80 0.51 -1.00
C VAL A 693 23.62 1.97 -1.36
N HIS A 694 22.75 2.23 -2.33
CA HIS A 694 22.33 3.58 -2.71
C HIS A 694 21.27 4.08 -1.71
N PRO A 695 21.32 5.34 -1.26
CA PRO A 695 20.26 5.91 -0.44
C PRO A 695 18.92 5.93 -1.17
N VAL A 696 17.81 5.79 -0.47
CA VAL A 696 16.48 5.93 -1.09
C VAL A 696 16.37 7.34 -1.71
N PRO A 697 16.07 7.46 -3.03
CA PRO A 697 15.99 8.75 -3.70
C PRO A 697 14.89 9.66 -3.09
N PRO A 698 15.23 10.88 -2.61
CA PRO A 698 14.26 11.79 -2.00
C PRO A 698 13.51 12.63 -3.05
N VAL A 699 12.97 11.99 -4.09
CA VAL A 699 12.41 12.69 -5.28
C VAL A 699 11.10 13.40 -4.94
N LEU A 700 10.19 12.75 -4.22
CA LEU A 700 8.88 13.29 -3.87
C LEU A 700 8.95 14.16 -2.61
N ASP A 701 8.36 15.36 -2.67
CA ASP A 701 8.29 16.27 -1.53
C ASP A 701 7.41 15.70 -0.41
N GLU A 702 6.32 15.03 -0.79
CA GLU A 702 5.32 14.48 0.12
C GLU A 702 5.88 13.39 1.02
N THR A 703 6.88 12.63 0.57
CA THR A 703 7.43 11.47 1.29
C THR A 703 8.81 11.73 1.86
N ARG A 704 9.41 12.90 1.59
CA ARG A 704 10.77 13.25 2.04
C ARG A 704 10.94 13.19 3.55
N HIS A 705 9.90 13.53 4.31
CA HIS A 705 9.88 13.44 5.76
C HIS A 705 9.97 11.99 6.29
N VAL A 706 9.66 10.99 5.45
CA VAL A 706 9.88 9.55 5.74
C VAL A 706 11.25 9.10 5.19
N VAL A 707 11.60 9.52 3.98
CA VAL A 707 12.83 9.11 3.28
C VAL A 707 14.09 9.59 4.01
N GLN A 708 14.13 10.82 4.53
CA GLN A 708 15.31 11.36 5.23
C GLN A 708 15.64 10.57 6.51
N PRO A 709 14.70 10.39 7.47
CA PRO A 709 14.95 9.54 8.63
C PRO A 709 15.29 8.09 8.25
N PHE A 710 14.63 7.53 7.24
CA PHE A 710 14.93 6.18 6.74
C PHE A 710 16.38 6.06 6.25
N ASN A 711 16.85 7.01 5.44
CA ASN A 711 18.22 7.02 4.95
C ASN A 711 19.24 7.19 6.07
N SER A 712 18.96 8.03 7.06
CA SER A 712 19.83 8.18 8.23
C SER A 712 19.94 6.88 9.03
N ALA A 713 18.83 6.20 9.28
CA ALA A 713 18.82 4.91 9.98
C ALA A 713 19.48 3.80 9.14
N LEU A 714 19.19 3.73 7.84
CA LEU A 714 19.78 2.75 6.93
C LEU A 714 21.30 2.93 6.83
N GLN A 715 21.79 4.16 6.74
CA GLN A 715 23.22 4.45 6.75
C GLN A 715 23.90 3.87 8.00
N GLN A 716 23.35 4.15 9.19
CA GLN A 716 23.92 3.68 10.45
C GLN A 716 24.01 2.15 10.48
N GLU A 717 22.94 1.47 10.07
CA GLU A 717 22.90 0.00 10.05
C GLU A 717 23.84 -0.61 9.01
N ILE A 718 23.94 -0.03 7.80
CA ILE A 718 24.88 -0.52 6.76
C ILE A 718 26.33 -0.30 7.17
N GLU A 719 26.68 0.89 7.70
CA GLU A 719 28.04 1.17 8.17
C GLU A 719 28.42 0.30 9.38
N ALA A 720 27.47 -0.03 10.26
CA ALA A 720 27.69 -0.96 11.36
C ALA A 720 27.86 -2.41 10.85
N ALA A 721 27.00 -2.85 9.92
CA ALA A 721 27.08 -4.18 9.34
C ALA A 721 28.36 -4.40 8.52
N GLY A 722 28.81 -3.38 7.77
CA GLY A 722 30.05 -3.43 6.98
C GLY A 722 31.34 -3.54 7.80
N LYS A 723 31.28 -3.31 9.13
CA LYS A 723 32.42 -3.54 10.04
C LYS A 723 32.53 -4.99 10.52
N ARG A 724 31.52 -5.82 10.29
CA ARG A 724 31.54 -7.24 10.68
C ARG A 724 32.54 -8.00 9.81
N PRO A 725 33.27 -9.00 10.36
CA PRO A 725 34.28 -9.74 9.61
C PRO A 725 33.77 -10.33 8.28
N GLU A 726 32.55 -10.85 8.27
CA GLU A 726 31.92 -11.47 7.10
C GLU A 726 31.51 -10.48 5.99
N ALA A 727 31.42 -9.18 6.30
CA ALA A 727 30.97 -8.14 5.37
C ALA A 727 32.07 -7.11 5.05
N GLN A 728 33.21 -7.20 5.74
CA GLN A 728 34.28 -6.23 5.64
C GLN A 728 34.85 -6.19 4.22
N GLY A 729 34.82 -5.01 3.60
CA GLY A 729 35.26 -4.82 2.20
C GLY A 729 34.22 -5.23 1.15
N HIS A 730 33.10 -5.83 1.56
CA HIS A 730 32.03 -6.29 0.68
C HIS A 730 30.74 -5.48 0.81
N LEU A 731 30.48 -4.79 1.93
CA LEU A 731 29.27 -3.99 2.13
C LEU A 731 29.61 -2.49 2.29
N HIS A 732 29.08 -1.67 1.38
CA HIS A 732 29.42 -0.24 1.30
C HIS A 732 28.16 0.64 1.27
N TRP A 733 28.12 1.68 2.09
CA TRP A 733 27.12 2.75 1.97
C TRP A 733 27.60 3.85 1.01
N LEU A 734 26.77 4.24 0.05
CA LEU A 734 27.08 5.32 -0.88
C LEU A 734 26.63 6.67 -0.28
N LYS A 735 27.62 7.49 0.13
CA LYS A 735 27.39 8.81 0.73
C LYS A 735 27.07 9.86 -0.33
N LEU A 736 25.80 9.91 -0.76
CA LEU A 736 25.32 10.94 -1.69
C LEU A 736 23.94 11.54 -1.36
N ALA A 737 23.23 11.08 -0.32
CA ALA A 737 21.85 11.50 -0.05
C ALA A 737 21.70 13.04 0.10
N ASP A 738 22.55 13.66 0.90
CA ASP A 738 22.54 15.10 1.13
C ASP A 738 22.97 15.90 -0.11
N GLU A 739 23.80 15.29 -0.96
CA GLU A 739 24.30 15.92 -2.19
C GLU A 739 23.23 16.00 -3.28
N LEU A 740 22.15 15.21 -3.18
CA LEU A 740 21.02 15.27 -4.11
C LEU A 740 20.06 16.43 -3.79
N LEU A 741 20.09 16.96 -2.58
CA LEU A 741 19.16 17.97 -2.09
C LEU A 741 19.72 19.40 -2.24
N THR A 742 18.81 20.37 -2.21
CA THR A 742 19.15 21.79 -2.01
C THR A 742 19.79 21.99 -0.63
N PRO A 743 20.58 23.07 -0.42
CA PRO A 743 21.28 23.29 0.86
C PRO A 743 20.37 23.35 2.10
N ASP A 744 19.10 23.71 1.93
CA ASP A 744 18.09 23.71 2.99
C ASP A 744 17.46 22.32 3.25
N GLY A 745 17.86 21.30 2.49
CA GLY A 745 17.36 19.93 2.56
C GLY A 745 15.90 19.77 2.09
N ARG A 746 15.28 20.82 1.54
CA ARG A 746 13.84 20.84 1.28
C ARG A 746 13.43 20.31 -0.07
N HIS A 747 14.26 20.41 -1.09
CA HIS A 747 13.92 19.95 -2.44
C HIS A 747 15.09 19.19 -3.05
N ILE A 748 14.80 18.29 -3.99
CA ILE A 748 15.86 17.75 -4.85
C ILE A 748 16.35 18.86 -5.80
N LYS A 749 17.65 18.90 -6.09
CA LYS A 749 18.23 19.89 -7.01
C LYS A 749 17.50 19.87 -8.35
N SER A 750 17.20 21.04 -8.90
CA SER A 750 16.35 21.17 -10.10
C SER A 750 16.86 20.38 -11.32
N HIS A 751 18.17 20.35 -11.54
CA HIS A 751 18.80 19.59 -12.63
C HIS A 751 18.77 18.06 -12.43
N LEU A 752 18.40 17.59 -11.22
CA LEU A 752 18.22 16.18 -10.89
C LEU A 752 16.76 15.74 -11.02
N GLN A 753 15.82 16.63 -11.33
CA GLN A 753 14.41 16.27 -11.55
C GLN A 753 14.21 15.79 -13.00
N LEU A 754 13.50 14.66 -13.18
CA LEU A 754 13.11 14.17 -14.51
C LEU A 754 11.63 14.40 -14.78
N ASP A 755 10.75 13.68 -14.09
CA ASP A 755 9.32 13.62 -14.37
C ASP A 755 8.43 13.81 -13.13
N GLY A 756 9.03 14.25 -12.02
CA GLY A 756 8.39 14.39 -10.71
C GLY A 756 8.43 13.12 -9.86
N THR A 757 8.81 11.96 -10.43
CA THR A 757 8.92 10.69 -9.72
C THR A 757 10.31 10.06 -9.82
N HIS A 758 11.08 10.36 -10.87
CA HIS A 758 12.42 9.85 -11.11
C HIS A 758 13.49 10.94 -11.07
N MET A 759 14.73 10.53 -10.80
CA MET A 759 15.91 11.38 -10.93
C MET A 759 16.36 11.46 -12.40
N ALA A 760 16.87 12.60 -12.82
CA ALA A 760 17.53 12.76 -14.12
C ALA A 760 18.93 12.11 -14.10
N PRO A 761 19.46 11.63 -15.24
CA PRO A 761 20.77 10.96 -15.32
C PRO A 761 21.97 11.75 -14.77
N ALA A 762 21.84 13.07 -14.61
CA ALA A 762 22.84 13.91 -13.96
C ALA A 762 23.22 13.41 -12.54
N PHE A 763 22.37 12.62 -11.87
CA PHE A 763 22.73 12.00 -10.57
C PHE A 763 23.92 11.03 -10.68
N VAL A 764 24.24 10.51 -11.87
CA VAL A 764 25.37 9.57 -12.10
C VAL A 764 26.71 10.20 -11.76
N GLU A 765 26.84 11.53 -11.85
CA GLU A 765 28.04 12.25 -11.41
C GLU A 765 28.25 12.10 -9.89
N PHE A 766 27.17 12.22 -9.12
CA PHE A 766 27.18 12.03 -7.66
C PHE A 766 27.44 10.58 -7.29
N LEU A 767 26.84 9.63 -8.02
CA LEU A 767 27.12 8.20 -7.86
C LEU A 767 28.61 7.89 -8.11
N SER A 768 29.16 8.43 -9.20
CA SER A 768 30.58 8.27 -9.54
C SER A 768 31.49 8.84 -8.46
N ALA A 769 31.15 10.03 -7.94
CA ALA A 769 31.89 10.67 -6.86
C ALA A 769 31.81 9.86 -5.56
N ALA A 770 30.66 9.26 -5.23
CA ALA A 770 30.50 8.41 -4.06
C ALA A 770 31.30 7.10 -4.18
N LEU A 771 31.26 6.45 -5.34
CA LEU A 771 32.05 5.23 -5.61
C LEU A 771 33.56 5.49 -5.54
N ALA A 772 34.02 6.65 -6.01
CA ALA A 772 35.42 7.04 -5.98
C ALA A 772 35.98 7.29 -4.56
N ARG A 773 35.11 7.56 -3.58
CA ARG A 773 35.50 7.75 -2.16
C ARG A 773 35.69 6.44 -1.41
N LEU A 774 35.29 5.30 -1.99
CA LEU A 774 35.40 4.01 -1.33
C LEU A 774 36.87 3.54 -1.30
N PRO A 775 37.33 2.93 -0.20
CA PRO A 775 38.69 2.44 -0.07
C PRO A 775 38.99 1.33 -1.09
N ASP A 776 40.24 1.26 -1.52
CA ASP A 776 40.72 0.21 -2.41
C ASP A 776 40.92 -1.09 -1.62
N THR A 777 40.06 -2.09 -1.86
CA THR A 777 40.07 -3.34 -1.09
C THR A 777 41.28 -4.23 -1.40
N ALA A 778 42.05 -3.91 -2.45
CA ALA A 778 43.21 -4.69 -2.91
C ALA A 778 44.48 -4.55 -2.05
N THR A 779 44.48 -3.77 -0.97
CA THR A 779 45.70 -3.49 -0.17
C THR A 779 45.83 -4.26 1.15
N ARG A 780 44.95 -5.22 1.47
CA ARG A 780 45.15 -6.09 2.64
C ARG A 780 45.65 -7.48 2.21
N GLN A 781 46.98 -7.62 2.14
CA GLN A 781 47.62 -8.93 2.23
C GLN A 781 47.29 -9.55 3.60
N PRO A 782 47.16 -10.88 3.70
CA PRO A 782 47.08 -11.57 4.98
C PRO A 782 48.48 -11.60 5.61
N GLN A 783 48.86 -10.53 6.29
CA GLN A 783 49.93 -10.57 7.28
C GLN A 783 49.28 -10.45 8.66
N GLU A 784 49.75 -11.27 9.60
CA GLU A 784 49.29 -11.40 11.00
C GLU A 784 48.22 -12.47 11.30
N ALA A 785 48.35 -13.65 10.68
CA ALA A 785 47.85 -14.92 11.24
C ALA A 785 48.99 -15.85 11.68
N SER A 786 50.10 -15.27 12.14
CA SER A 786 51.22 -15.98 12.78
C SER A 786 51.82 -15.09 13.86
N GLN A 787 51.04 -14.85 14.91
CA GLN A 787 51.46 -14.55 16.28
C GLN A 787 50.21 -14.23 17.11
N MET A 788 49.49 -15.27 17.53
CA MET A 788 48.83 -15.42 18.85
C MET A 788 48.19 -16.79 18.96
#